data_AF-A0ABD2MNS0-F1
#
_entry.id   AF-A0ABD2MNS0-F1
#
_cell.length_a   1.000
_cell.length_b   1.000
_cell.length_c   1.000
_cell.angle_alpha   90.00
_cell.angle_beta   90.00
_cell.angle_gamma   90.00
#
_symmetry.space_group_name_H-M   'P 1'
#
loop_
_entity.id
_entity.type
_entity.pdbx_description
1 polymer ?
#
loop_
_entity_poly.entity_id
_entity_poly.type
_entity_poly.pdbx_seq_one_letter_code
_entity_poly.pdbx_strand_id
1 'polypeptide(L)'
;MDEEDISYYGDAEGQGEESLRSDDPEHAFAILERNFNKVVAEIEQHPGAAQYAEEFTNLFDALYKSHEQEMKLNERCQNVEYDLDVNLRKLESAIKLTETDQMVIDDLKDQIQKAWKMADAAHAREQTAQEIIENLRKQVESLNAEIELRNKFAAEQAEDTGVMGKKKEGLQREKERLQGEVVQLAQKLNNALGYQEELEHKNSAADIKINELSGQVEDQTNDLERFKRQQTKLTQDVNDLREKLSEKEVQLTELTEVVGYHMKQISRLENQIKDDRTNYDRLLKEHESLNIKHFKMYEDLQVAQSNNEQIRKQLNKKDAEMKNSEDTNNHLRNDIAKLTKMKDLYDKKLLAMDSDKNDLVQERNKIRQRLMLLEKEIDDMKKQADIEKRAMDAFAREKEIMNKSIMRHQGVSVEQQKLIKIQDQQKKKLEGELDMFYLETNKQKKAISRLERERERLAEEHLDMARQMEEAMDQIKMKKTQIFELKKAQSEQVNKYRMQQNLFDITRAERNSLQKQLQESSAECNELKKKLRIIGHQTEQLKEDIAMKEGLLVKEDNILRKAMKDKEYLKMELTNCHDQVRKLKEEIQLMSEEERRLHQSLMNNEKLIREQAKDLEQLLNERDILGSQLVRRNDEIALLHEKINIFQSTLERGETQYDQRLDDIKLLKIEIKRLRQEKILLTKSADNVSDLRQEVFHLERDLTRARLKCRALEEEVQNPLNVHRWRKLEGSDPEVMDLLQKIQLLQKRLLHQSSEAVERERQLKEVQRLYLNLRQVLAQQPSPSIKKELNKTQKALRLRGNKLKCLVSELNMAEYQANEYKVSLQKVTDELNVFKKRYLADKKKQEGQSMKSSAGKEDKAISNQGQTKFAGGGYRVK
;
A
#
# COMPACT_ATOMS: atom_id res chain seq x y z
N MET A 1 -26.09 8.19 47.31
CA MET A 1 -24.92 8.05 48.22
C MET A 1 -23.70 7.96 47.34
N ASP A 2 -23.01 9.03 46.98
CA ASP A 2 -23.11 10.43 47.39
C ASP A 2 -23.00 11.31 46.14
N GLU A 3 -23.92 12.27 46.07
CA GLU A 3 -23.88 13.43 45.19
C GLU A 3 -22.96 14.47 45.83
N GLU A 4 -22.20 15.22 45.04
CA GLU A 4 -21.94 16.62 45.37
C GLU A 4 -21.60 17.40 44.08
N ASP A 5 -22.52 18.30 43.76
CA ASP A 5 -22.38 19.45 42.86
C ASP A 5 -21.13 20.29 43.19
N ILE A 6 -20.60 21.00 42.19
CA ILE A 6 -20.35 22.46 42.29
C ILE A 6 -20.13 22.99 40.86
N SER A 7 -21.06 23.83 40.43
CA SER A 7 -20.93 24.77 39.33
C SER A 7 -20.18 26.02 39.80
N TYR A 8 -19.32 26.57 38.95
CA TYR A 8 -18.95 27.99 39.06
C TYR A 8 -18.66 28.56 37.67
N TYR A 9 -19.69 29.18 37.09
CA TYR A 9 -19.52 30.23 36.08
C TYR A 9 -18.95 31.46 36.79
N GLY A 10 -17.83 31.98 36.29
CA GLY A 10 -17.28 33.26 36.69
C GLY A 10 -16.94 34.07 35.45
N ASP A 11 -17.84 34.99 35.08
CA ASP A 11 -17.54 36.13 34.24
C ASP A 11 -16.45 36.98 34.91
N ALA A 12 -15.38 37.28 34.16
CA ALA A 12 -14.41 38.30 34.53
C ALA A 12 -14.00 39.05 33.25
N GLU A 13 -14.81 40.05 32.89
CA GLU A 13 -14.31 41.22 32.19
C GLU A 13 -13.27 41.92 33.08
N GLY A 14 -12.00 41.72 32.76
CA GLY A 14 -10.87 42.38 33.40
C GLY A 14 -9.90 42.84 32.33
N GLN A 15 -9.98 44.12 31.95
CA GLN A 15 -8.95 44.83 31.20
C GLN A 15 -7.67 44.84 32.06
N GLY A 16 -6.79 43.86 31.85
CA GLY A 16 -5.40 43.88 32.30
C GLY A 16 -4.51 44.21 31.12
N GLU A 17 -3.90 45.39 31.09
CA GLU A 17 -2.76 45.65 30.22
C GLU A 17 -1.64 44.67 30.61
N GLU A 18 -1.47 43.60 29.82
CA GLU A 18 -0.32 42.72 29.94
C GLU A 18 0.96 43.52 29.67
N SER A 19 1.77 43.66 30.71
CA SER A 19 3.12 44.19 30.61
C SER A 19 4.00 43.18 29.86
N LEU A 20 3.95 43.23 28.52
CA LEU A 20 4.84 42.50 27.61
C LEU A 20 6.30 42.69 28.05
N ARG A 21 6.94 41.60 28.50
CA ARG A 21 8.33 41.62 28.96
C ARG A 21 9.25 41.47 27.75
N SER A 22 10.21 42.39 27.61
CA SER A 22 11.15 42.42 26.47
C SER A 22 12.12 41.23 26.41
N ASP A 23 12.22 40.44 27.47
CA ASP A 23 13.19 39.34 27.59
C ASP A 23 12.61 37.97 27.19
N ASP A 24 11.32 37.90 26.84
CA ASP A 24 10.64 36.65 26.50
C ASP A 24 10.50 36.51 24.97
N PRO A 25 11.06 35.45 24.33
CA PRO A 25 10.99 35.27 22.88
C PRO A 25 9.57 35.23 22.33
N GLU A 26 8.59 34.74 23.11
CA GLU A 26 7.18 34.67 22.71
C GLU A 26 6.50 36.05 22.69
N HIS A 27 6.98 37.01 23.49
CA HIS A 27 6.45 38.39 23.51
C HIS A 27 7.09 39.30 22.47
N ALA A 28 8.19 38.87 21.84
CA ALA A 28 8.96 39.69 20.90
C ALA A 28 8.14 40.12 19.67
N PHE A 29 7.29 39.24 19.13
CA PHE A 29 6.44 39.54 17.98
C PHE A 29 5.29 40.49 18.35
N ALA A 30 4.65 40.29 19.50
CA ALA A 30 3.60 41.18 20.00
C ALA A 30 4.12 42.60 20.32
N ILE A 31 5.36 42.71 20.81
CA ILE A 31 6.04 44.01 20.99
C ILE A 31 6.32 44.66 19.63
N LEU A 32 6.73 43.88 18.63
CA LEU A 32 7.00 44.36 17.27
C LEU A 32 5.72 44.90 16.60
N GLU A 33 4.59 44.19 16.75
CA GLU A 33 3.28 44.62 16.27
C GLU A 33 2.80 45.92 16.93
N ARG A 34 2.98 46.04 18.26
CA ARG A 34 2.67 47.27 18.98
C ARG A 34 3.53 48.45 18.52
N ASN A 35 4.79 48.21 18.21
CA ASN A 35 5.71 49.24 17.71
C ASN A 35 5.41 49.61 16.26
N PHE A 36 5.06 48.64 15.42
CA PHE A 36 4.59 48.87 14.04
C PHE A 36 3.39 49.82 14.02
N ASN A 37 2.36 49.53 14.81
CA ASN A 37 1.14 50.35 14.87
C ASN A 37 1.42 51.79 15.36
N LYS A 38 2.37 51.96 16.28
CA LYS A 38 2.82 53.31 16.70
C LYS A 38 3.55 54.05 15.58
N VAL A 39 4.46 53.38 14.89
CA VAL A 39 5.25 53.97 13.81
C VAL A 39 4.38 54.33 12.61
N VAL A 40 3.41 53.50 12.23
CA VAL A 40 2.43 53.83 11.17
C VAL A 40 1.62 55.07 11.55
N ALA A 41 1.12 55.15 12.79
CA ALA A 41 0.38 56.30 13.27
C ALA A 41 1.21 57.60 13.29
N GLU A 42 2.53 57.51 13.50
CA GLU A 42 3.47 58.63 13.39
C GLU A 42 3.75 59.02 11.93
N ILE A 43 3.89 58.05 11.03
CA ILE A 43 4.12 58.29 9.59
C ILE A 43 2.91 58.96 8.93
N GLU A 44 1.69 58.55 9.29
CA GLU A 44 0.44 59.12 8.77
C GLU A 44 0.21 60.57 9.22
N GLN A 45 0.76 61.00 10.36
CA GLN A 45 0.67 62.37 10.86
C GLN A 45 1.60 63.36 10.11
N HIS A 46 2.58 62.86 9.35
CA HIS A 46 3.53 63.68 8.60
C HIS A 46 3.23 63.68 7.08
N PRO A 47 2.80 64.82 6.49
CA PRO A 47 2.32 64.87 5.10
C PRO A 47 3.34 64.47 4.03
N GLY A 48 4.64 64.60 4.32
CA GLY A 48 5.73 64.17 3.43
C GLY A 48 6.13 62.70 3.57
N ALA A 49 5.72 62.04 4.66
CA ALA A 49 6.07 60.65 4.97
C ALA A 49 4.89 59.68 4.75
N ALA A 50 3.65 60.18 4.67
CA ALA A 50 2.44 59.37 4.49
C ALA A 50 2.48 58.42 3.28
N GLN A 51 3.23 58.75 2.22
CA GLN A 51 3.44 57.88 1.06
C GLN A 51 4.19 56.58 1.40
N TYR A 52 4.95 56.55 2.50
CA TYR A 52 5.70 55.39 2.97
C TYR A 52 4.91 54.51 3.96
N ALA A 53 3.74 54.97 4.46
CA ALA A 53 2.91 54.19 5.38
C ALA A 53 2.39 52.90 4.73
N GLU A 54 1.98 53.00 3.46
CA GLU A 54 1.49 51.85 2.68
C GLU A 54 2.60 50.82 2.43
N GLU A 55 3.81 51.27 2.06
CA GLU A 55 4.98 50.40 1.90
C GLU A 55 5.42 49.73 3.21
N PHE A 56 5.36 50.47 4.33
CA PHE A 56 5.68 49.93 5.66
C PHE A 56 4.64 48.90 6.12
N THR A 57 3.36 49.11 5.80
CA THR A 57 2.27 48.18 6.08
C THR A 57 2.40 46.90 5.26
N ASN A 58 2.71 47.01 3.97
CA ASN A 58 2.98 45.85 3.11
C ASN A 58 4.15 45.00 3.63
N LEU A 59 5.20 45.65 4.16
CA LEU A 59 6.35 44.97 4.75
C LEU A 59 5.97 44.21 6.04
N PHE A 60 5.18 44.83 6.91
CA PHE A 60 4.72 44.20 8.14
C PHE A 60 3.74 43.06 7.87
N ASP A 61 2.82 43.20 6.91
CA ASP A 61 1.94 42.12 6.47
C ASP A 61 2.71 40.90 5.94
N ALA A 62 3.81 41.13 5.21
CA ALA A 62 4.68 40.05 4.77
C ALA A 62 5.39 39.36 5.95
N LEU A 63 5.86 40.13 6.93
CA LEU A 63 6.47 39.61 8.15
C LEU A 63 5.46 38.84 9.01
N TYR A 64 4.23 39.34 9.12
CA TYR A 64 3.15 38.70 9.87
C TYR A 64 2.75 37.36 9.26
N LYS A 65 2.59 37.31 7.94
CA LYS A 65 2.36 36.05 7.21
C LYS A 65 3.52 35.07 7.39
N SER A 66 4.76 35.55 7.42
CA SER A 66 5.94 34.72 7.66
C SER A 66 5.93 34.13 9.08
N HIS A 67 5.60 34.94 10.10
CA HIS A 67 5.53 34.49 11.49
C HIS A 67 4.38 33.51 11.73
N GLU A 68 3.22 33.73 11.11
CA GLU A 68 2.09 32.79 11.18
C GLU A 68 2.43 31.43 10.56
N GLN A 69 3.20 31.43 9.46
CA GLN A 69 3.71 30.20 8.85
C GLN A 69 4.76 29.51 9.73
N GLU A 70 5.65 30.28 10.36
CA GLU A 70 6.65 29.76 11.31
C GLU A 70 5.98 29.08 12.52
N MET A 71 4.94 29.69 13.10
CA MET A 71 4.17 29.10 14.21
C MET A 71 3.51 27.78 13.80
N LYS A 72 2.85 27.73 12.63
CA LYS A 72 2.24 26.51 12.09
C LYS A 72 3.27 25.41 11.83
N LEU A 73 4.47 25.78 11.36
CA LEU A 73 5.57 24.84 11.16
C LEU A 73 6.11 24.32 12.49
N ASN A 74 6.25 25.18 13.49
CA ASN A 74 6.73 24.80 14.82
C ASN A 74 5.77 23.84 15.52
N GLU A 75 4.47 24.11 15.46
CA GLU A 75 3.43 23.20 15.98
C GLU A 75 3.46 21.85 15.26
N ARG A 76 3.68 21.85 13.94
CA ARG A 76 3.85 20.62 13.16
C ARG A 76 5.12 19.86 13.54
N CYS A 77 6.23 20.54 13.80
CA CYS A 77 7.46 19.93 14.29
C CYS A 77 7.26 19.28 15.65
N GLN A 78 6.61 19.96 16.59
CA GLN A 78 6.31 19.41 17.93
C GLN A 78 5.42 18.16 17.84
N ASN A 79 4.40 18.18 16.98
CA ASN A 79 3.55 17.02 16.76
C ASN A 79 4.33 15.83 16.16
N VAL A 80 5.24 16.10 15.22
CA VAL A 80 6.11 15.06 14.63
C VAL A 80 7.11 14.52 15.65
N GLU A 81 7.66 15.35 16.53
CA GLU A 81 8.54 14.92 17.61
C GLU A 81 7.81 14.03 18.62
N TYR A 82 6.57 14.39 18.97
CA TYR A 82 5.72 13.57 19.83
C TYR A 82 5.42 12.20 19.19
N ASP A 83 5.04 12.18 17.92
CA ASP A 83 4.78 10.93 17.19
C ASP A 83 6.05 10.08 17.05
N LEU A 84 7.21 10.71 16.87
CA LEU A 84 8.50 10.02 16.82
C LEU A 84 8.83 9.34 18.15
N ASP A 85 8.63 10.02 19.28
CA ASP A 85 8.87 9.46 20.61
C ASP A 85 7.91 8.28 20.91
N VAL A 86 6.63 8.41 20.55
CA VAL A 86 5.65 7.32 20.69
C VAL A 86 6.06 6.10 19.84
N ASN A 87 6.51 6.32 18.61
CA ASN A 87 6.95 5.24 17.73
C ASN A 87 8.27 4.61 18.18
N LEU A 88 9.21 5.39 18.73
CA LEU A 88 10.44 4.87 19.33
C LEU A 88 10.14 3.94 20.52
N ARG A 89 9.22 4.33 21.41
CA ARG A 89 8.81 3.47 22.54
C ARG A 89 8.16 2.16 22.08
N LYS A 90 7.33 2.22 21.03
CA LYS A 90 6.73 1.01 20.42
C LYS A 90 7.81 0.10 19.80
N LEU A 91 8.79 0.70 19.12
CA LEU A 91 9.91 -0.04 18.52
C LEU A 91 10.76 -0.73 19.59
N GLU A 92 11.12 -0.03 20.67
CA GLU A 92 11.87 -0.62 21.79
C GLU A 92 11.11 -1.78 22.45
N SER A 93 9.78 -1.66 22.58
CA SER A 93 8.96 -2.75 23.12
C SER A 93 8.94 -3.96 22.19
N ALA A 94 8.88 -3.76 20.87
CA ALA A 94 8.91 -4.84 19.89
C ALA A 94 10.26 -5.55 19.83
N ILE A 95 11.36 -4.80 19.97
CA ILE A 95 12.73 -5.35 20.05
C ILE A 95 12.88 -6.22 21.30
N LYS A 96 12.41 -5.76 22.47
CA LYS A 96 12.46 -6.57 23.70
C LYS A 96 11.67 -7.87 23.59
N LEU A 97 10.49 -7.82 22.94
CA LEU A 97 9.66 -9.01 22.72
C LEU A 97 10.35 -10.03 21.80
N THR A 98 10.97 -9.55 20.73
CA THR A 98 11.70 -10.41 19.78
C THR A 98 12.96 -11.02 20.40
N GLU A 99 13.66 -10.29 21.28
CA GLU A 99 14.78 -10.85 22.06
C GLU A 99 14.31 -11.95 23.01
N THR A 100 13.17 -11.76 23.70
CA THR A 100 12.61 -12.79 24.59
C THR A 100 12.14 -14.02 23.83
N ASP A 101 11.50 -13.84 22.68
CA ASP A 101 11.03 -14.94 21.85
C ASP A 101 12.21 -15.74 21.28
N GLN A 102 13.28 -15.07 20.86
CA GLN A 102 14.50 -15.72 20.39
C GLN A 102 15.16 -16.59 21.48
N MET A 103 15.19 -16.11 22.73
CA MET A 103 15.70 -16.89 23.86
C MET A 103 14.84 -18.13 24.13
N VAL A 104 13.51 -18.03 24.04
CA VAL A 104 12.59 -19.16 24.23
C VAL A 104 12.75 -20.18 23.09
N ILE A 105 12.90 -19.72 21.85
CA ILE A 105 13.12 -20.58 20.68
C ILE A 105 14.43 -21.37 20.82
N ASP A 106 15.50 -20.73 21.28
CA ASP A 106 16.78 -21.41 21.45
C ASP A 106 16.74 -22.44 22.60
N ASP A 107 16.02 -22.17 23.69
CA ASP A 107 15.84 -23.14 24.78
C ASP A 107 14.99 -24.35 24.35
N LEU A 108 13.93 -24.11 23.56
CA LEU A 108 13.11 -25.19 23.00
C LEU A 108 13.90 -26.05 22.00
N LYS A 109 14.77 -25.48 21.18
CA LYS A 109 15.66 -26.23 20.29
C LYS A 109 16.62 -27.13 21.06
N ASP A 110 17.15 -26.65 22.18
CA ASP A 110 18.02 -27.42 23.06
C ASP A 110 17.27 -28.56 23.77
N GLN A 111 16.01 -28.35 24.15
CA GLN A 111 15.14 -29.38 24.73
C GLN A 111 14.80 -30.47 23.70
N ILE A 112 14.55 -30.09 22.44
CA ILE A 112 14.32 -31.04 21.33
C ILE A 112 15.56 -31.88 21.06
N GLN A 113 16.76 -31.28 21.03
CA GLN A 113 18.00 -32.06 20.87
C GLN A 113 18.25 -33.03 22.03
N LYS A 114 17.88 -32.67 23.26
CA LYS A 114 17.97 -33.57 24.42
C LYS A 114 16.96 -34.72 24.33
N ALA A 115 15.74 -34.45 23.87
CA ALA A 115 14.72 -35.47 23.66
C ALA A 115 15.13 -36.47 22.57
N TRP A 116 15.72 -35.99 21.46
CA TRP A 116 16.28 -36.85 20.41
C TRP A 116 17.38 -37.79 20.94
N LYS A 117 18.34 -37.25 21.69
CA LYS A 117 19.40 -38.08 22.30
C LYS A 117 18.85 -39.09 23.32
N MET A 118 17.77 -38.76 24.03
CA MET A 118 17.11 -39.70 24.94
C MET A 118 16.35 -40.80 24.19
N ALA A 119 15.73 -40.48 23.06
CA ALA A 119 15.07 -41.47 22.20
C ALA A 119 16.10 -42.43 21.58
N ASP A 120 17.22 -41.93 21.06
CA ASP A 120 18.30 -42.76 20.54
C ASP A 120 18.89 -43.68 21.63
N ALA A 121 19.05 -43.17 22.85
CA ALA A 121 19.51 -43.97 23.99
C ALA A 121 18.48 -45.03 24.43
N ALA A 122 17.19 -44.75 24.31
CA ALA A 122 16.13 -45.71 24.60
C ALA A 122 16.08 -46.82 23.54
N HIS A 123 16.22 -46.47 22.25
CA HIS A 123 16.30 -47.44 21.17
C HIS A 123 17.55 -48.33 21.27
N ALA A 124 18.70 -47.78 21.65
CA ALA A 124 19.89 -48.57 21.91
C ALA A 124 19.69 -49.58 23.06
N ARG A 125 18.97 -49.19 24.13
CA ARG A 125 18.63 -50.11 25.24
C ARG A 125 17.65 -51.20 24.79
N GLU A 126 16.66 -50.84 23.99
CA GLU A 126 15.69 -51.79 23.45
C GLU A 126 16.37 -52.82 22.54
N GLN A 127 17.30 -52.39 21.70
CA GLN A 127 18.08 -53.29 20.85
C GLN A 127 18.94 -54.26 21.68
N THR A 128 19.60 -53.78 22.75
CA THR A 128 20.33 -54.68 23.67
C THR A 128 19.40 -55.63 24.42
N ALA A 129 18.17 -55.21 24.77
CA ALA A 129 17.19 -56.06 25.43
C ALA A 129 16.64 -57.13 24.48
N GLN A 130 16.44 -56.81 23.20
CA GLN A 130 16.04 -57.76 22.17
C GLN A 130 17.11 -58.81 21.91
N GLU A 131 18.38 -58.42 21.85
CA GLU A 131 19.52 -59.36 21.75
C GLU A 131 19.62 -60.29 22.97
N ILE A 132 19.35 -59.78 24.18
CA ILE A 132 19.28 -60.60 25.41
C ILE A 132 18.11 -61.59 25.37
N ILE A 133 16.93 -61.15 24.93
CA ILE A 133 15.74 -62.01 24.79
C ILE A 133 15.97 -63.10 23.75
N GLU A 134 16.63 -62.79 22.64
CA GLU A 134 16.94 -63.76 21.59
C GLU A 134 17.97 -64.80 22.07
N ASN A 135 18.95 -64.39 22.88
CA ASN A 135 19.88 -65.31 23.55
C ASN A 135 19.19 -66.19 24.61
N LEU A 136 18.24 -65.64 25.38
CA LEU A 136 17.45 -66.42 26.34
C LEU A 136 16.51 -67.41 25.66
N ARG A 137 15.95 -67.07 24.49
CA ARG A 137 15.14 -68.01 23.68
C ARG A 137 15.97 -69.19 23.18
N LYS A 138 17.21 -68.94 22.71
CA LYS A 138 18.14 -70.01 22.32
C LYS A 138 18.54 -70.91 23.49
N GLN A 139 18.65 -70.37 24.71
CA GLN A 139 18.90 -71.17 25.92
C GLN A 139 17.69 -72.02 26.34
N VAL A 140 16.47 -71.50 26.16
CA VAL A 140 15.23 -72.27 26.41
C VAL A 140 15.06 -73.40 25.39
N GLU A 141 15.42 -73.20 24.12
CA GLU A 141 15.46 -74.28 23.13
C GLU A 141 16.50 -75.35 23.47
N SER A 142 17.68 -74.96 23.95
CA SER A 142 18.73 -75.89 24.40
C SER A 142 18.31 -76.70 25.63
N LEU A 143 17.63 -76.11 26.61
CA LEU A 143 17.16 -76.80 27.82
C LEU A 143 15.95 -77.69 27.54
N ASN A 144 15.06 -77.32 26.60
CA ASN A 144 13.97 -78.18 26.16
C ASN A 144 14.48 -79.42 25.40
N ALA A 145 15.59 -79.30 24.66
CA ALA A 145 16.24 -80.45 24.01
C ALA A 145 16.89 -81.43 25.02
N GLU A 146 17.39 -80.96 26.18
CA GLU A 146 17.90 -81.83 27.25
C GLU A 146 16.78 -82.52 28.04
N ILE A 147 15.60 -81.89 28.19
CA ILE A 147 14.44 -82.47 28.86
C ILE A 147 13.78 -83.56 27.99
N GLU A 148 13.78 -83.42 26.65
CA GLU A 148 13.35 -84.48 25.73
C GLU A 148 14.30 -85.69 25.72
N LEU A 149 15.60 -85.51 26.02
CA LEU A 149 16.57 -86.61 26.09
C LEU A 149 16.50 -87.36 27.44
N ARG A 150 16.11 -86.69 28.53
CA ARG A 150 16.03 -87.29 29.88
C ARG A 150 14.73 -88.04 30.16
N ASN A 151 13.65 -87.74 29.43
CA ASN A 151 12.35 -88.41 29.58
C ASN A 151 12.21 -89.73 28.78
N LYS A 152 13.27 -90.18 28.09
CA LYS A 152 13.31 -91.48 27.36
C LYS A 152 14.08 -92.61 28.06
N PHE A 153 14.54 -92.46 29.30
CA PHE A 153 15.40 -93.47 29.94
C PHE A 153 15.13 -93.82 31.42
N ALA A 154 13.93 -93.59 31.97
CA ALA A 154 13.68 -93.91 33.38
C ALA A 154 12.28 -94.50 33.64
N ALA A 155 12.05 -95.72 33.16
CA ALA A 155 11.04 -96.64 33.69
C ALA A 155 11.39 -98.09 33.32
N GLU A 156 12.38 -98.69 34.00
CA GLU A 156 12.56 -100.15 34.04
C GLU A 156 13.11 -100.59 35.42
N GLN A 157 12.44 -101.60 35.98
CA GLN A 157 12.76 -102.44 37.15
C GLN A 157 12.15 -102.08 38.54
N ALA A 158 10.96 -102.65 38.77
CA ALA A 158 10.65 -103.44 39.97
C ALA A 158 11.14 -104.89 39.69
N GLU A 159 11.51 -105.80 40.59
CA GLU A 159 11.02 -106.32 41.89
C GLU A 159 12.14 -107.25 42.41
N ASP A 160 12.19 -107.60 43.71
CA ASP A 160 12.40 -109.02 44.05
C ASP A 160 11.96 -109.38 45.48
N THR A 161 11.40 -110.57 45.62
CA THR A 161 10.89 -111.19 46.86
C THR A 161 11.43 -112.61 47.02
N GLY A 162 11.70 -113.01 48.28
CA GLY A 162 11.49 -114.39 48.76
C GLY A 162 12.73 -115.10 49.32
N VAL A 163 12.78 -115.52 50.60
CA VAL A 163 12.17 -116.69 51.31
C VAL A 163 13.27 -117.72 51.70
N MET A 164 13.07 -118.39 52.86
CA MET A 164 13.71 -119.62 53.42
C MET A 164 14.78 -119.34 54.51
N GLY A 165 14.75 -119.86 55.74
CA GLY A 165 14.03 -120.98 56.35
C GLY A 165 15.04 -121.98 56.94
N LYS A 166 15.36 -121.92 58.25
CA LYS A 166 16.01 -123.01 59.02
C LYS A 166 15.96 -122.83 60.55
N LYS A 167 15.24 -123.77 61.19
CA LYS A 167 15.55 -124.47 62.45
C LYS A 167 15.43 -123.75 63.81
N LYS A 168 14.17 -123.75 64.24
CA LYS A 168 13.60 -124.18 65.54
C LYS A 168 14.49 -125.10 66.43
N GLU A 169 15.55 -124.56 67.01
CA GLU A 169 16.16 -125.06 68.27
C GLU A 169 16.67 -123.93 69.19
N GLY A 170 16.38 -122.66 68.83
CA GLY A 170 16.70 -121.45 69.60
C GLY A 170 15.52 -120.85 70.39
N LEU A 171 14.34 -121.49 70.37
CA LEU A 171 13.07 -120.91 70.82
C LEU A 171 12.96 -120.60 72.33
N GLN A 172 13.93 -121.01 73.16
CA GLN A 172 13.95 -120.61 74.58
C GLN A 172 14.89 -119.41 74.85
N ARG A 173 15.90 -119.18 74.00
CA ARG A 173 16.76 -117.97 74.04
C ARG A 173 16.23 -116.83 73.18
N GLU A 174 15.36 -117.14 72.22
CA GLU A 174 14.64 -116.14 71.42
C GLU A 174 13.62 -115.34 72.23
N LYS A 175 13.06 -115.85 73.34
CA LYS A 175 12.07 -115.08 74.12
C LYS A 175 12.68 -113.85 74.82
N GLU A 176 13.91 -113.97 75.33
CA GLU A 176 14.64 -112.87 75.97
C GLU A 176 15.30 -111.93 74.94
N ARG A 177 15.81 -112.47 73.82
CA ARG A 177 16.31 -111.65 72.70
C ARG A 177 15.17 -110.90 72.00
N LEU A 178 14.02 -111.53 71.77
CA LEU A 178 12.84 -110.89 71.18
C LEU A 178 12.21 -109.85 72.11
N GLN A 179 12.33 -109.96 73.45
CA GLN A 179 11.94 -108.85 74.33
C GLN A 179 12.91 -107.65 74.21
N GLY A 180 14.22 -107.89 74.08
CA GLY A 180 15.20 -106.83 73.79
C GLY A 180 15.04 -106.21 72.39
N GLU A 181 14.78 -107.04 71.38
CA GLU A 181 14.50 -106.60 70.01
C GLU A 181 13.15 -105.92 69.90
N VAL A 182 12.13 -106.33 70.66
CA VAL A 182 10.84 -105.61 70.75
C VAL A 182 11.01 -104.27 71.45
N VAL A 183 11.85 -104.13 72.47
CA VAL A 183 12.16 -102.82 73.07
C VAL A 183 12.96 -101.94 72.11
N GLN A 184 13.96 -102.48 71.42
CA GLN A 184 14.72 -101.72 70.41
C GLN A 184 13.91 -101.39 69.17
N LEU A 185 13.02 -102.28 68.71
CA LEU A 185 12.09 -102.03 67.61
C LEU A 185 10.98 -101.09 68.05
N ALA A 186 10.50 -101.16 69.29
CA ALA A 186 9.56 -100.18 69.84
C ALA A 186 10.24 -98.81 69.95
N GLN A 187 11.52 -98.73 70.33
CA GLN A 187 12.24 -97.46 70.40
C GLN A 187 12.60 -96.92 69.01
N LYS A 188 12.95 -97.79 68.05
CA LYS A 188 13.10 -97.40 66.63
C LYS A 188 11.78 -96.99 66.00
N LEU A 189 10.68 -97.67 66.33
CA LEU A 189 9.33 -97.33 65.88
C LEU A 189 8.89 -96.01 66.51
N ASN A 190 9.18 -95.76 67.79
CA ASN A 190 8.84 -94.50 68.44
C ASN A 190 9.68 -93.33 67.89
N ASN A 191 10.95 -93.57 67.57
CA ASN A 191 11.80 -92.59 66.88
C ASN A 191 11.35 -92.38 65.43
N ALA A 192 10.91 -93.43 64.73
CA ALA A 192 10.38 -93.33 63.37
C ALA A 192 9.01 -92.65 63.34
N LEU A 193 8.15 -92.88 64.34
CA LEU A 193 6.88 -92.19 64.53
C LEU A 193 7.11 -90.72 64.91
N GLY A 194 8.05 -90.42 65.81
CA GLY A 194 8.44 -89.04 66.10
C GLY A 194 9.03 -88.32 64.88
N TYR A 195 9.85 -89.01 64.08
CA TYR A 195 10.37 -88.47 62.82
C TYR A 195 9.27 -88.32 61.76
N GLN A 196 8.29 -89.22 61.72
CA GLN A 196 7.12 -89.12 60.85
C GLN A 196 6.21 -87.96 61.27
N GLU A 197 5.95 -87.77 62.56
CA GLU A 197 5.21 -86.62 63.08
C GLU A 197 5.95 -85.31 62.80
N GLU A 198 7.28 -85.26 62.95
CA GLU A 198 8.09 -84.11 62.55
C GLU A 198 8.04 -83.83 61.04
N LEU A 199 8.03 -84.88 60.20
CA LEU A 199 7.88 -84.75 58.76
C LEU A 199 6.47 -84.30 58.37
N GLU A 200 5.43 -84.83 59.01
CA GLU A 200 4.03 -84.42 58.81
C GLU A 200 3.82 -82.96 59.27
N HIS A 201 4.47 -82.54 60.36
CA HIS A 201 4.50 -81.14 60.78
C HIS A 201 5.26 -80.25 59.79
N LYS A 202 6.41 -80.69 59.26
CA LYS A 202 7.14 -79.93 58.23
C LYS A 202 6.36 -79.88 56.92
N ASN A 203 5.66 -80.95 56.55
CA ASN A 203 4.89 -81.02 55.31
C ASN A 203 3.63 -80.14 55.41
N SER A 204 2.90 -80.20 56.52
CA SER A 204 1.78 -79.28 56.78
C SER A 204 2.24 -77.83 56.87
N ALA A 205 3.41 -77.54 57.47
CA ALA A 205 3.98 -76.20 57.46
C ALA A 205 4.39 -75.75 56.05
N ALA A 206 4.93 -76.65 55.23
CA ALA A 206 5.26 -76.39 53.83
C ALA A 206 3.99 -76.17 52.99
N ASP A 207 2.92 -76.93 53.21
CA ASP A 207 1.62 -76.77 52.54
C ASP A 207 0.96 -75.43 52.89
N ILE A 208 1.03 -75.03 54.17
CA ILE A 208 0.58 -73.69 54.60
C ILE A 208 1.44 -72.62 53.89
N LYS A 209 2.76 -72.81 53.81
CA LYS A 209 3.66 -71.88 53.12
C LYS A 209 3.38 -71.79 51.62
N ILE A 210 3.11 -72.92 50.97
CA ILE A 210 2.75 -73.00 49.56
C ILE A 210 1.42 -72.27 49.33
N ASN A 211 0.40 -72.50 50.17
CA ASN A 211 -0.87 -71.79 50.07
C ASN A 211 -0.73 -70.28 50.30
N GLU A 212 0.11 -69.86 51.27
CA GLU A 212 0.44 -68.44 51.48
C GLU A 212 1.13 -67.83 50.24
N LEU A 213 2.10 -68.53 49.66
CA LEU A 213 2.82 -68.06 48.47
C LEU A 213 1.92 -68.07 47.23
N SER A 214 1.05 -69.07 47.06
CA SER A 214 0.05 -69.12 45.99
C SER A 214 -0.93 -67.95 46.09
N GLY A 215 -1.41 -67.63 47.30
CA GLY A 215 -2.25 -66.45 47.53
C GLY A 215 -1.52 -65.14 47.23
N GLN A 216 -0.24 -65.01 47.61
CA GLN A 216 0.57 -63.84 47.27
C GLN A 216 0.82 -63.70 45.77
N VAL A 217 1.04 -64.82 45.06
CA VAL A 217 1.17 -64.83 43.61
C VAL A 217 -0.15 -64.42 42.95
N GLU A 218 -1.28 -64.92 43.44
CA GLU A 218 -2.61 -64.54 42.93
C GLU A 218 -2.89 -63.04 43.13
N ASP A 219 -2.61 -62.51 44.32
CA ASP A 219 -2.70 -61.07 44.61
C ASP A 219 -1.78 -60.24 43.69
N GLN A 220 -0.53 -60.67 43.49
CA GLN A 220 0.41 -60.00 42.59
C GLN A 220 -0.04 -60.08 41.13
N THR A 221 -0.62 -61.20 40.68
CA THR A 221 -1.18 -61.32 39.32
C THR A 221 -2.39 -60.40 39.12
N ASN A 222 -3.28 -60.30 40.11
CA ASN A 222 -4.41 -59.38 40.09
C ASN A 222 -3.97 -57.91 40.07
N ASP A 223 -2.93 -57.57 40.83
CA ASP A 223 -2.33 -56.23 40.81
C ASP A 223 -1.67 -55.94 39.46
N LEU A 224 -0.93 -56.88 38.88
CA LEU A 224 -0.35 -56.75 37.53
C LEU A 224 -1.42 -56.57 36.45
N GLU A 225 -2.54 -57.29 36.53
CA GLU A 225 -3.66 -57.08 35.60
C GLU A 225 -4.30 -55.69 35.75
N ARG A 226 -4.45 -55.19 36.99
CA ARG A 226 -4.92 -53.83 37.24
C ARG A 226 -3.95 -52.79 36.68
N PHE A 227 -2.65 -52.96 36.91
CA PHE A 227 -1.62 -52.10 36.35
C PHE A 227 -1.61 -52.14 34.83
N LYS A 228 -1.75 -53.32 34.21
CA LYS A 228 -1.87 -53.44 32.74
C LYS A 228 -3.11 -52.71 32.21
N ARG A 229 -4.27 -52.85 32.84
CA ARG A 229 -5.50 -52.12 32.45
C ARG A 229 -5.36 -50.60 32.60
N GLN A 230 -4.65 -50.16 33.62
CA GLN A 230 -4.38 -48.74 33.83
C GLN A 230 -3.34 -48.21 32.84
N GLN A 231 -2.31 -49.01 32.55
CA GLN A 231 -1.32 -48.71 31.51
C GLN A 231 -1.99 -48.60 30.14
N THR A 232 -2.86 -49.55 29.75
CA THR A 232 -3.56 -49.47 28.45
C THR A 232 -4.44 -48.23 28.36
N LYS A 233 -5.15 -47.85 29.43
CA LYS A 233 -5.94 -46.62 29.46
C LYS A 233 -5.06 -45.38 29.30
N LEU A 234 -3.98 -45.28 30.08
CA LEU A 234 -3.05 -44.15 29.99
C LEU A 234 -2.37 -44.07 28.62
N THR A 235 -1.99 -45.20 28.02
CA THR A 235 -1.44 -45.23 26.65
C THR A 235 -2.47 -44.75 25.63
N GLN A 236 -3.74 -45.13 25.80
CA GLN A 236 -4.83 -44.70 24.94
C GLN A 236 -5.10 -43.19 25.10
N ASP A 237 -5.16 -42.69 26.33
CA ASP A 237 -5.28 -41.25 26.63
C ASP A 237 -4.11 -40.45 26.04
N VAL A 238 -2.87 -40.97 26.11
CA VAL A 238 -1.68 -40.35 25.51
C VAL A 238 -1.77 -40.33 23.98
N ASN A 239 -2.29 -41.38 23.36
CA ASN A 239 -2.48 -41.42 21.91
C ASN A 239 -3.57 -40.43 21.46
N ASP A 240 -4.71 -40.38 22.17
CA ASP A 240 -5.78 -39.43 21.89
C ASP A 240 -5.31 -37.98 22.06
N LEU A 241 -4.48 -37.71 23.07
CA LEU A 241 -3.87 -36.39 23.28
C LEU A 241 -2.86 -36.05 22.19
N ARG A 242 -2.07 -37.01 21.70
CA ARG A 242 -1.15 -36.82 20.57
C ARG A 242 -1.88 -36.54 19.27
N GLU A 243 -2.99 -37.23 19.01
CA GLU A 243 -3.82 -37.01 17.83
C GLU A 243 -4.46 -35.61 17.87
N LYS A 244 -5.01 -35.20 19.01
CA LYS A 244 -5.50 -33.83 19.23
C LYS A 244 -4.40 -32.78 19.11
N LEU A 245 -3.19 -33.06 19.60
CA LEU A 245 -2.05 -32.14 19.46
C LEU A 245 -1.68 -31.99 17.98
N SER A 246 -1.61 -33.10 17.23
CA SER A 246 -1.36 -33.12 15.79
C SER A 246 -2.41 -32.34 15.02
N GLU A 247 -3.70 -32.52 15.32
CA GLU A 247 -4.78 -31.73 14.72
C GLU A 247 -4.63 -30.23 15.02
N LYS A 248 -4.22 -29.88 16.24
CA LYS A 248 -3.99 -28.48 16.64
C LYS A 248 -2.74 -27.89 15.99
N GLU A 249 -1.68 -28.67 15.79
CA GLU A 249 -0.49 -28.27 15.05
C GLU A 249 -0.83 -28.00 13.59
N VAL A 250 -1.62 -28.86 12.95
CA VAL A 250 -2.12 -28.63 11.57
C VAL A 250 -2.96 -27.35 11.50
N GLN A 251 -3.92 -27.16 12.41
CA GLN A 251 -4.71 -25.93 12.47
C GLN A 251 -3.83 -24.68 12.70
N LEU A 252 -2.79 -24.78 13.51
CA LEU A 252 -1.82 -23.71 13.72
C LEU A 252 -1.05 -23.40 12.44
N THR A 253 -0.59 -24.41 11.71
CA THR A 253 0.11 -24.20 10.43
C THR A 253 -0.80 -23.54 9.39
N GLU A 254 -2.06 -23.99 9.27
CA GLU A 254 -3.05 -23.38 8.38
C GLU A 254 -3.33 -21.92 8.76
N LEU A 255 -3.52 -21.61 10.05
CA LEU A 255 -3.68 -20.23 10.52
C LEU A 255 -2.44 -19.38 10.23
N THR A 256 -1.24 -19.94 10.39
CA THR A 256 0.02 -19.24 10.15
C THR A 256 0.19 -18.91 8.66
N GLU A 257 -0.21 -19.82 7.77
CA GLU A 257 -0.24 -19.56 6.33
C GLU A 257 -1.26 -18.48 5.95
N VAL A 258 -2.45 -18.50 6.56
CA VAL A 258 -3.49 -17.47 6.38
C VAL A 258 -3.00 -16.10 6.85
N VAL A 259 -2.37 -16.03 8.03
CA VAL A 259 -1.77 -14.79 8.55
C VAL A 259 -0.65 -14.31 7.61
N GLY A 260 0.20 -15.21 7.11
CA GLY A 260 1.23 -14.89 6.13
C GLY A 260 0.67 -14.37 4.80
N TYR A 261 -0.45 -14.93 4.33
CA TYR A 261 -1.17 -14.43 3.15
C TYR A 261 -1.72 -13.01 3.38
N HIS A 262 -2.39 -12.79 4.51
CA HIS A 262 -2.92 -11.47 4.86
C HIS A 262 -1.82 -10.43 5.07
N MET A 263 -0.68 -10.79 5.68
CA MET A 263 0.48 -9.89 5.78
C MET A 263 1.02 -9.48 4.41
N LYS A 264 1.10 -10.42 3.45
CA LYS A 264 1.49 -10.10 2.07
C LYS A 264 0.47 -9.20 1.38
N GLN A 265 -0.82 -9.40 1.61
CA GLN A 265 -1.88 -8.53 1.08
C GLN A 265 -1.84 -7.13 1.69
N ILE A 266 -1.64 -7.02 3.01
CA ILE A 266 -1.45 -5.74 3.69
C ILE A 266 -0.25 -5.01 3.10
N SER A 267 0.90 -5.69 2.92
CA SER A 267 2.08 -5.06 2.33
C SER A 267 1.85 -4.60 0.88
N ARG A 268 1.06 -5.34 0.08
CA ARG A 268 0.66 -4.91 -1.26
C ARG A 268 -0.21 -3.66 -1.20
N LEU A 269 -1.23 -3.65 -0.36
CA LEU A 269 -2.13 -2.50 -0.19
C LEU A 269 -1.37 -1.27 0.34
N GLU A 270 -0.43 -1.45 1.27
CA GLU A 270 0.43 -0.36 1.76
C GLU A 270 1.29 0.24 0.65
N ASN A 271 1.87 -0.59 -0.22
CA ASN A 271 2.63 -0.11 -1.37
C ASN A 271 1.71 0.60 -2.39
N GLN A 272 0.51 0.07 -2.61
CA GLN A 272 -0.49 0.68 -3.49
C GLN A 272 -0.93 2.05 -2.97
N ILE A 273 -1.19 2.18 -1.67
CA ILE A 273 -1.48 3.47 -1.01
C ILE A 273 -0.29 4.43 -1.14
N LYS A 274 0.95 3.94 -1.07
CA LYS A 274 2.15 4.75 -1.27
C LYS A 274 2.23 5.28 -2.71
N ASP A 275 2.00 4.42 -3.69
CA ASP A 275 1.99 4.78 -5.11
C ASP A 275 0.85 5.78 -5.40
N ASP A 276 -0.34 5.55 -4.87
CA ASP A 276 -1.48 6.46 -4.99
C ASP A 276 -1.23 7.81 -4.34
N ARG A 277 -0.56 7.87 -3.18
CA ARG A 277 -0.11 9.14 -2.57
C ARG A 277 0.87 9.88 -3.47
N THR A 278 1.85 9.18 -4.06
CA THR A 278 2.81 9.84 -4.97
C THR A 278 2.14 10.33 -6.26
N ASN A 279 1.15 9.60 -6.77
CA ASN A 279 0.34 10.01 -7.90
C ASN A 279 -0.56 11.21 -7.56
N TYR A 280 -1.17 11.21 -6.37
CA TYR A 280 -1.95 12.33 -5.86
C TYR A 280 -1.09 13.59 -5.75
N ASP A 281 0.10 13.50 -5.16
CA ASP A 281 1.04 14.63 -5.05
C ASP A 281 1.49 15.15 -6.43
N ARG A 282 1.67 14.26 -7.43
CA ARG A 282 1.94 14.66 -8.81
C ARG A 282 0.76 15.40 -9.43
N LEU A 283 -0.45 14.85 -9.31
CA LEU A 283 -1.68 15.46 -9.82
C LEU A 283 -1.95 16.81 -9.16
N LEU A 284 -1.64 16.96 -7.86
CA LEU A 284 -1.79 18.22 -7.14
C LEU A 284 -0.82 19.29 -7.69
N LYS A 285 0.44 18.93 -7.92
CA LYS A 285 1.43 19.83 -8.57
C LYS A 285 1.04 20.17 -10.01
N GLU A 286 0.52 19.21 -10.77
CA GLU A 286 0.02 19.46 -12.12
C GLU A 286 -1.19 20.40 -12.11
N HIS A 287 -2.12 20.18 -11.19
CA HIS A 287 -3.29 21.04 -10.98
C HIS A 287 -2.89 22.45 -10.57
N GLU A 288 -1.94 22.62 -9.65
CA GLU A 288 -1.38 23.93 -9.29
C GLU A 288 -0.72 24.60 -10.51
N SER A 289 0.06 23.86 -11.31
CA SER A 289 0.68 24.38 -12.53
C SER A 289 -0.35 24.81 -13.58
N LEU A 290 -1.45 24.05 -13.71
CA LEU A 290 -2.56 24.33 -14.61
C LEU A 290 -3.35 25.53 -14.12
N ASN A 291 -3.57 25.68 -12.81
CA ASN A 291 -4.19 26.85 -12.21
C ASN A 291 -3.38 28.12 -12.46
N ILE A 292 -2.06 28.06 -12.30
CA ILE A 292 -1.17 29.20 -12.62
C ILE A 292 -1.27 29.55 -14.11
N LYS A 293 -1.27 28.55 -15.00
CA LYS A 293 -1.45 28.77 -16.45
C LYS A 293 -2.84 29.34 -16.78
N HIS A 294 -3.88 28.86 -16.11
CA HIS A 294 -5.25 29.35 -16.27
C HIS A 294 -5.36 30.81 -15.84
N PHE A 295 -4.79 31.17 -14.68
CA PHE A 295 -4.77 32.54 -14.19
C PHE A 295 -4.04 33.46 -15.17
N LYS A 296 -2.90 33.02 -15.70
CA LYS A 296 -2.13 33.77 -16.69
C LYS A 296 -2.87 33.95 -18.01
N MET A 297 -3.54 32.90 -18.51
CA MET A 297 -4.40 33.00 -19.69
C MET A 297 -5.63 33.87 -19.46
N TYR A 298 -6.18 33.89 -18.24
CA TYR A 298 -7.28 34.76 -17.87
C TYR A 298 -6.85 36.23 -17.86
N GLU A 299 -5.66 36.52 -17.34
CA GLU A 299 -5.05 37.85 -17.34
C GLU A 299 -4.73 38.31 -18.77
N ASP A 300 -4.13 37.45 -19.60
CA ASP A 300 -3.90 37.72 -21.03
C ASP A 300 -5.21 37.98 -21.80
N LEU A 301 -6.28 37.23 -21.49
CA LEU A 301 -7.61 37.44 -22.06
C LEU A 301 -8.16 38.82 -21.66
N GLN A 302 -8.00 39.22 -20.40
CA GLN A 302 -8.45 40.51 -19.90
C GLN A 302 -7.71 41.68 -20.58
N VAL A 303 -6.39 41.54 -20.76
CA VAL A 303 -5.57 42.50 -21.51
C VAL A 303 -6.00 42.56 -22.98
N ALA A 304 -6.24 41.41 -23.62
CA ALA A 304 -6.72 41.36 -24.99
C ALA A 304 -8.13 41.96 -25.16
N GLN A 305 -9.02 41.80 -24.17
CA GLN A 305 -10.35 42.42 -24.14
C GLN A 305 -10.24 43.95 -24.01
N SER A 306 -9.41 44.44 -23.08
CA SER A 306 -9.09 45.87 -22.94
C SER A 306 -8.56 46.47 -24.25
N ASN A 307 -7.60 45.79 -24.89
CA ASN A 307 -7.04 46.21 -26.17
C ASN A 307 -8.10 46.21 -27.29
N ASN A 308 -8.97 45.19 -27.35
CA ASN A 308 -10.08 45.16 -28.30
C ASN A 308 -11.06 46.32 -28.07
N GLU A 309 -11.36 46.67 -26.83
CA GLU A 309 -12.20 47.83 -26.49
C GLU A 309 -11.56 49.15 -26.91
N GLN A 310 -10.24 49.31 -26.70
CA GLN A 310 -9.50 50.48 -27.17
C GLN A 310 -9.49 50.57 -28.69
N ILE A 311 -9.23 49.46 -29.39
CA ILE A 311 -9.26 49.41 -30.86
C ILE A 311 -10.68 49.71 -31.38
N ARG A 312 -11.74 49.18 -30.76
CA ARG A 312 -13.13 49.52 -31.11
C ARG A 312 -13.43 51.00 -30.92
N LYS A 313 -12.96 51.62 -29.83
CA LYS A 313 -13.10 53.07 -29.61
C LYS A 313 -12.35 53.88 -30.67
N GLN A 314 -11.16 53.45 -31.08
CA GLN A 314 -10.39 54.07 -32.15
C GLN A 314 -11.08 53.90 -33.52
N LEU A 315 -11.61 52.72 -33.81
CA LEU A 315 -12.36 52.44 -35.04
C LEU A 315 -13.60 53.33 -35.13
N ASN A 316 -14.39 53.42 -34.06
CA ASN A 316 -15.57 54.30 -34.03
C ASN A 316 -15.20 55.78 -34.23
N LYS A 317 -14.07 56.24 -33.69
CA LYS A 317 -13.55 57.59 -33.96
C LYS A 317 -13.18 57.77 -35.43
N LYS A 318 -12.49 56.80 -36.02
CA LYS A 318 -12.08 56.83 -37.42
C LYS A 318 -13.26 56.76 -38.37
N ASP A 319 -14.28 55.98 -38.07
CA ASP A 319 -15.53 55.94 -38.82
C ASP A 319 -16.26 57.28 -38.78
N ALA A 320 -16.30 57.95 -37.61
CA ALA A 320 -16.87 59.30 -37.50
C ALA A 320 -16.06 60.34 -38.30
N GLU A 321 -14.73 60.28 -38.28
CA GLU A 321 -13.86 61.12 -39.09
C GLU A 321 -14.07 60.88 -40.60
N MET A 322 -14.17 59.62 -41.02
CA MET A 322 -14.44 59.23 -42.41
C MET A 322 -15.81 59.75 -42.87
N LYS A 323 -16.84 59.63 -42.04
CA LYS A 323 -18.18 60.13 -42.35
C LYS A 323 -18.21 61.65 -42.52
N ASN A 324 -17.54 62.39 -41.64
CA ASN A 324 -17.35 63.83 -41.79
C ASN A 324 -16.56 64.19 -43.07
N SER A 325 -15.54 63.39 -43.41
CA SER A 325 -14.78 63.57 -44.65
C SER A 325 -15.61 63.24 -45.90
N GLU A 326 -16.54 62.29 -45.84
CA GLU A 326 -17.47 61.97 -46.92
C GLU A 326 -18.51 63.08 -47.10
N ASP A 327 -19.08 63.60 -46.00
CA ASP A 327 -20.02 64.71 -46.04
C ASP A 327 -19.40 65.99 -46.63
N THR A 328 -18.15 66.29 -46.25
CA THR A 328 -17.40 67.41 -46.85
C THR A 328 -17.07 67.16 -48.33
N ASN A 329 -16.69 65.94 -48.71
CA ASN A 329 -16.49 65.57 -50.12
C ASN A 329 -17.77 65.73 -50.94
N ASN A 330 -18.92 65.32 -50.39
CA ASN A 330 -20.22 65.48 -51.02
C ASN A 330 -20.59 66.96 -51.18
N HIS A 331 -20.29 67.80 -50.18
CA HIS A 331 -20.45 69.25 -50.28
C HIS A 331 -19.60 69.84 -51.41
N LEU A 332 -18.32 69.49 -51.46
CA LEU A 332 -17.38 69.94 -52.51
C LEU A 332 -17.80 69.46 -53.89
N ARG A 333 -18.29 68.21 -54.03
CA ARG A 333 -18.83 67.68 -55.29
C ARG A 333 -20.04 68.47 -55.77
N ASN A 334 -20.94 68.84 -54.85
CA ASN A 334 -22.11 69.65 -55.19
C ASN A 334 -21.71 71.06 -55.65
N ASP A 335 -20.69 71.66 -55.03
CA ASP A 335 -20.20 72.97 -55.44
C ASP A 335 -19.45 72.92 -56.77
N ILE A 336 -18.66 71.87 -57.03
CA ILE A 336 -18.06 71.61 -58.35
C ILE A 336 -19.16 71.45 -59.42
N ALA A 337 -20.25 70.75 -59.11
CA ALA A 337 -21.37 70.59 -60.04
C ALA A 337 -22.07 71.93 -60.36
N LYS A 338 -22.24 72.82 -59.37
CA LYS A 338 -22.75 74.19 -59.59
C LYS A 338 -21.79 75.02 -60.44
N LEU A 339 -20.50 74.99 -60.14
CA LEU A 339 -19.47 75.73 -60.88
C LEU A 339 -19.36 75.23 -62.33
N THR A 340 -19.47 73.92 -62.55
CA THR A 340 -19.48 73.33 -63.90
C THR A 340 -20.68 73.82 -64.71
N LYS A 341 -21.89 73.83 -64.12
CA LYS A 341 -23.08 74.39 -64.79
C LYS A 341 -22.93 75.87 -65.14
N MET A 342 -22.30 76.66 -64.26
CA MET A 342 -22.01 78.07 -64.54
C MET A 342 -21.01 78.24 -65.67
N LYS A 343 -19.95 77.41 -65.70
CA LYS A 343 -18.96 77.39 -66.78
C LYS A 343 -19.62 77.06 -68.12
N ASP A 344 -20.44 76.01 -68.19
CA ASP A 344 -21.14 75.62 -69.43
C ASP A 344 -22.08 76.73 -69.95
N LEU A 345 -22.68 77.51 -69.04
CA LEU A 345 -23.54 78.64 -69.40
C LEU A 345 -22.73 79.82 -69.97
N TYR A 346 -21.53 80.07 -69.42
CA TYR A 346 -20.60 81.07 -69.97
C TYR A 346 -19.97 80.62 -71.29
N ASP A 347 -19.61 79.35 -71.45
CA ASP A 347 -19.10 78.79 -72.70
C ASP A 347 -20.15 78.91 -73.83
N LYS A 348 -21.43 78.67 -73.54
CA LYS A 348 -22.53 78.91 -74.49
C LYS A 348 -22.68 80.39 -74.89
N LYS A 349 -22.49 81.32 -73.96
CA LYS A 349 -22.50 82.76 -74.26
C LYS A 349 -21.32 83.18 -75.13
N LEU A 350 -20.13 82.63 -74.88
CA LEU A 350 -18.95 82.86 -75.69
C LEU A 350 -19.14 82.37 -77.13
N LEU A 351 -19.69 81.16 -77.31
CA LEU A 351 -20.02 80.61 -78.62
C LEU A 351 -21.04 81.46 -79.40
N ALA A 352 -22.04 82.01 -78.72
CA ALA A 352 -23.01 82.92 -79.35
C ALA A 352 -22.33 84.23 -79.80
N MET A 353 -21.47 84.83 -78.97
CA MET A 353 -20.71 86.02 -79.33
C MET A 353 -19.73 85.79 -80.49
N ASP A 354 -19.10 84.62 -80.57
CA ASP A 354 -18.24 84.26 -81.71
C ASP A 354 -19.05 84.07 -83.02
N SER A 355 -20.28 83.57 -82.93
CA SER A 355 -21.20 83.50 -84.08
C SER A 355 -21.56 84.90 -84.59
N ASP A 356 -21.98 85.80 -83.69
CA ASP A 356 -22.33 87.18 -84.04
C ASP A 356 -21.15 87.94 -84.67
N LYS A 357 -19.94 87.71 -84.15
CA LYS A 357 -18.70 88.25 -84.71
C LYS A 357 -18.44 87.75 -86.13
N ASN A 358 -18.70 86.47 -86.41
CA ASN A 358 -18.53 85.90 -87.74
C ASN A 358 -19.53 86.51 -88.74
N ASP A 359 -20.77 86.71 -88.34
CA ASP A 359 -21.80 87.34 -89.18
C ASP A 359 -21.44 88.80 -89.52
N LEU A 360 -20.92 89.56 -88.54
CA LEU A 360 -20.41 90.92 -88.77
C LEU A 360 -19.20 90.96 -89.72
N VAL A 361 -18.31 89.96 -89.64
CA VAL A 361 -17.18 89.83 -90.56
C VAL A 361 -17.64 89.52 -91.99
N GLN A 362 -18.70 88.72 -92.16
CA GLN A 362 -19.29 88.45 -93.47
C GLN A 362 -19.94 89.70 -94.08
N GLU A 363 -20.70 90.47 -93.29
CA GLU A 363 -21.27 91.75 -93.72
C GLU A 363 -20.18 92.76 -94.15
N ARG A 364 -19.11 92.88 -93.37
CA ARG A 364 -17.93 93.70 -93.73
C ARG A 364 -17.34 93.29 -95.09
N ASN A 365 -17.24 91.99 -95.36
CA ASN A 365 -16.68 91.49 -96.63
C ASN A 365 -17.60 91.80 -97.83
N LYS A 366 -18.93 91.75 -97.66
CA LYS A 366 -19.90 92.15 -98.71
C LYS A 366 -19.77 93.63 -99.06
N ILE A 367 -19.62 94.49 -98.05
CA ILE A 367 -19.42 95.95 -98.26
C ILE A 367 -18.10 96.21 -99.01
N ARG A 368 -17.03 95.47 -98.68
CA ARG A 368 -15.74 95.56 -99.37
C ARG A 368 -15.83 95.20 -100.87
N GLN A 369 -16.59 94.17 -101.22
CA GLN A 369 -16.81 93.80 -102.63
C GLN A 369 -17.61 94.87 -103.38
N ARG A 370 -18.55 95.54 -102.71
CA ARG A 370 -19.35 96.61 -103.30
C ARG A 370 -18.53 97.89 -103.56
N LEU A 371 -17.58 98.20 -102.67
CA LEU A 371 -16.59 99.27 -102.88
C LEU A 371 -15.70 99.01 -104.10
N MET A 372 -15.24 97.76 -104.28
CA MET A 372 -14.39 97.39 -105.43
C MET A 372 -15.09 97.55 -106.78
N LEU A 373 -16.41 97.33 -106.83
CA LEU A 373 -17.21 97.53 -108.05
C LEU A 373 -17.38 99.03 -108.37
N LEU A 374 -17.62 99.86 -107.36
CA LEU A 374 -17.73 101.32 -107.51
C LEU A 374 -16.39 101.97 -107.92
N GLU A 375 -15.26 101.48 -107.39
CA GLU A 375 -13.92 101.94 -107.82
C GLU A 375 -13.66 101.66 -109.30
N LYS A 376 -14.16 100.52 -109.81
CA LYS A 376 -14.02 100.16 -111.23
C LYS A 376 -14.88 101.05 -112.15
N GLU A 377 -16.08 101.43 -111.71
CA GLU A 377 -16.94 102.38 -112.43
C GLU A 377 -16.33 103.79 -112.51
N ILE A 378 -15.59 104.22 -111.49
CA ILE A 378 -14.87 105.51 -111.48
C ILE A 378 -13.72 105.53 -112.50
N ASP A 379 -12.98 104.43 -112.64
CA ASP A 379 -11.86 104.34 -113.59
C ASP A 379 -12.33 104.30 -115.06
N ASP A 380 -13.49 103.73 -115.33
CA ASP A 380 -14.08 103.72 -116.68
C ASP A 380 -14.58 105.12 -117.09
N MET A 381 -15.14 105.91 -116.16
CA MET A 381 -15.53 107.31 -116.39
C MET A 381 -14.33 108.24 -116.68
N LYS A 382 -13.16 107.98 -116.09
CA LYS A 382 -11.93 108.75 -116.36
C LYS A 382 -11.39 108.54 -117.78
N LYS A 383 -11.50 107.33 -118.33
CA LYS A 383 -11.03 107.02 -119.69
C LYS A 383 -11.87 107.70 -120.79
N GLN A 384 -13.15 107.98 -120.52
CA GLN A 384 -14.03 108.67 -121.46
C GLN A 384 -13.72 110.17 -121.57
N ALA A 385 -13.28 110.81 -120.47
CA ALA A 385 -12.93 112.24 -120.43
C ALA A 385 -11.62 112.59 -121.19
N ASP A 386 -10.66 111.67 -121.28
CA ASP A 386 -9.38 111.90 -121.96
C ASP A 386 -9.48 111.89 -123.49
N ILE A 387 -10.52 111.27 -124.06
CA ILE A 387 -10.73 111.16 -125.50
C ILE A 387 -11.35 112.46 -126.05
N GLU A 388 -12.22 113.13 -125.29
CA GLU A 388 -12.86 114.40 -125.68
C GLU A 388 -11.88 115.60 -125.61
N LYS A 389 -10.83 115.51 -124.79
CA LYS A 389 -9.82 116.56 -124.61
C LYS A 389 -8.86 116.72 -125.82
N ARG A 390 -8.64 115.67 -126.62
CA ARG A 390 -7.73 115.71 -127.78
C ARG A 390 -8.34 116.29 -129.05
N ALA A 391 -9.66 116.54 -129.06
CA ALA A 391 -10.36 117.12 -130.21
C ALA A 391 -10.52 118.66 -130.12
N MET A 392 -10.28 119.28 -128.95
CA MET A 392 -10.46 120.73 -128.71
C MET A 392 -9.19 121.60 -128.85
N ASP A 393 -8.00 121.02 -129.05
CA ASP A 393 -6.72 121.75 -129.27
C ASP A 393 -6.30 121.87 -130.76
N ALA A 394 -7.30 121.74 -131.62
CA ALA A 394 -7.58 122.70 -132.68
C ALA A 394 -6.72 124.00 -132.70
N PHE A 395 -6.18 124.29 -133.88
CA PHE A 395 -6.49 125.55 -134.56
C PHE A 395 -6.09 126.89 -133.87
N ALA A 396 -5.00 126.94 -133.10
CA ALA A 396 -4.52 128.20 -132.51
C ALA A 396 -2.99 128.40 -132.55
N ARG A 397 -2.34 128.32 -133.73
CA ARG A 397 -1.10 129.09 -134.05
C ARG A 397 -0.61 128.99 -135.51
N GLU A 398 -1.39 129.58 -136.43
CA GLU A 398 -0.94 130.12 -137.73
C GLU A 398 -1.60 131.49 -137.97
N LYS A 399 -0.99 132.61 -137.55
CA LYS A 399 -1.14 133.96 -138.17
C LYS A 399 -0.31 135.04 -137.44
N GLU A 400 0.95 135.23 -137.84
CA GLU A 400 1.65 136.53 -137.85
C GLU A 400 3.09 136.29 -138.37
N ILE A 401 3.63 136.79 -139.48
CA ILE A 401 3.22 137.67 -140.58
C ILE A 401 4.17 137.33 -141.74
N MET A 402 3.61 137.09 -142.93
CA MET A 402 4.22 137.37 -144.22
C MET A 402 3.68 138.73 -144.66
N ASN A 403 4.47 139.82 -144.56
CA ASN A 403 4.47 140.93 -145.52
C ASN A 403 5.38 142.13 -145.16
N LYS A 404 6.11 142.55 -146.21
CA LYS A 404 6.91 143.78 -146.44
C LYS A 404 8.42 143.57 -146.27
N SER A 405 9.28 143.77 -147.27
CA SER A 405 9.11 144.45 -148.55
C SER A 405 10.33 144.22 -149.46
N ILE A 406 10.05 144.20 -150.75
CA ILE A 406 10.95 144.50 -151.87
C ILE A 406 11.61 145.90 -151.74
N MET A 407 12.82 146.02 -152.33
CA MET A 407 13.67 147.19 -152.69
C MET A 407 15.03 147.17 -151.95
N ARG A 408 16.16 146.81 -152.60
CA ARG A 408 16.74 147.43 -153.80
C ARG A 408 17.56 146.47 -154.70
N HIS A 409 17.21 146.50 -155.99
CA HIS A 409 17.99 146.34 -157.26
C HIS A 409 18.84 145.07 -157.51
N GLN A 410 18.56 144.15 -158.47
CA GLN A 410 18.36 144.22 -159.96
C GLN A 410 19.57 144.82 -160.72
N GLY A 411 20.08 144.34 -161.87
CA GLY A 411 19.60 143.37 -162.87
C GLY A 411 19.82 143.93 -164.29
N VAL A 412 20.33 143.09 -165.20
CA VAL A 412 19.95 142.98 -166.63
C VAL A 412 20.59 143.89 -167.70
N SER A 413 21.14 143.22 -168.74
CA SER A 413 21.22 143.57 -170.19
C SER A 413 21.96 144.83 -170.66
N VAL A 414 22.43 144.96 -171.89
CA VAL A 414 22.68 144.14 -173.10
C VAL A 414 23.32 145.16 -174.04
N GLU A 415 24.32 144.76 -174.82
CA GLU A 415 24.43 145.32 -176.16
C GLU A 415 24.92 144.24 -177.13
N GLN A 416 24.04 143.96 -178.07
CA GLN A 416 24.28 143.14 -179.25
C GLN A 416 24.76 144.06 -180.38
N GLN A 417 25.52 143.45 -181.29
CA GLN A 417 25.55 143.74 -182.73
C GLN A 417 26.14 145.07 -183.19
N LYS A 418 27.31 144.97 -183.83
CA LYS A 418 27.48 145.10 -185.30
C LYS A 418 28.96 144.84 -185.60
N LEU A 419 29.30 143.62 -185.97
CA LEU A 419 29.35 143.22 -187.38
C LEU A 419 29.92 144.33 -188.26
N ILE A 420 31.23 144.21 -188.46
CA ILE A 420 31.85 144.17 -189.77
C ILE A 420 31.17 145.14 -190.73
N LYS A 421 31.76 146.31 -190.86
CA LYS A 421 32.65 146.42 -191.99
C LYS A 421 33.46 147.68 -191.86
N ILE A 422 34.71 147.47 -192.25
CA ILE A 422 35.43 148.44 -193.03
C ILE A 422 36.09 149.49 -192.14
N GLN A 423 37.30 149.16 -191.68
CA GLN A 423 38.50 149.20 -192.52
C GLN A 423 38.73 150.62 -192.99
N ASP A 424 39.62 151.32 -192.30
CA ASP A 424 40.78 151.85 -193.03
C ASP A 424 41.91 152.41 -192.14
N GLN A 425 41.85 152.25 -190.82
CA GLN A 425 42.93 152.70 -189.92
C GLN A 425 43.26 151.70 -188.81
N GLN A 426 43.37 150.41 -189.13
CA GLN A 426 44.72 149.88 -189.31
C GLN A 426 45.82 150.82 -188.76
N LYS A 427 46.54 150.29 -187.78
CA LYS A 427 48.00 150.39 -187.79
C LYS A 427 48.62 151.58 -187.04
N LYS A 428 47.88 152.42 -186.30
CA LYS A 428 48.49 153.49 -185.47
C LYS A 428 48.24 153.54 -183.96
N LYS A 429 47.26 152.85 -183.35
CA LYS A 429 47.10 152.87 -181.87
C LYS A 429 47.41 151.58 -181.13
N LEU A 430 47.93 150.60 -181.87
CA LEU A 430 48.67 149.46 -181.31
C LEU A 430 49.95 149.87 -180.53
N GLU A 431 50.20 151.16 -180.29
CA GLU A 431 51.30 151.67 -179.47
C GLU A 431 50.84 152.40 -178.18
N GLY A 432 49.53 152.54 -177.89
CA GLY A 432 49.05 153.35 -176.75
C GLY A 432 48.29 152.64 -175.61
N GLU A 433 47.60 151.53 -175.89
CA GLU A 433 46.74 150.88 -174.87
C GLU A 433 47.44 149.78 -174.07
N LEU A 434 48.68 149.43 -174.44
CA LEU A 434 49.50 148.43 -173.73
C LEU A 434 49.87 148.88 -172.30
N ASP A 435 49.83 150.19 -172.01
CA ASP A 435 50.20 150.73 -170.69
C ASP A 435 49.08 150.70 -169.64
N MET A 436 47.80 150.54 -170.02
CA MET A 436 46.69 150.43 -169.06
C MET A 436 46.46 149.00 -168.53
N PHE A 437 46.75 147.96 -169.32
CA PHE A 437 46.55 146.57 -168.91
C PHE A 437 47.52 146.08 -167.82
N TYR A 438 48.64 146.78 -167.59
CA TYR A 438 49.56 146.47 -166.50
C TYR A 438 48.99 146.80 -165.10
N LEU A 439 48.05 147.74 -164.98
CA LEU A 439 47.45 148.14 -163.68
C LEU A 439 46.28 147.23 -163.23
N GLU A 440 45.46 146.74 -164.16
CA GLU A 440 44.30 145.87 -163.86
C GLU A 440 44.73 144.46 -163.40
N THR A 441 45.81 143.92 -164.00
CA THR A 441 46.34 142.58 -163.72
C THR A 441 46.85 142.41 -162.28
N ASN A 442 47.27 143.52 -161.63
CA ASN A 442 47.71 143.50 -160.23
C ASN A 442 46.57 143.49 -159.20
N LYS A 443 45.35 143.94 -159.56
CA LYS A 443 44.18 143.88 -158.66
C LYS A 443 43.60 142.47 -158.57
N GLN A 444 43.52 141.74 -159.68
CA GLN A 444 42.93 140.40 -159.70
C GLN A 444 43.78 139.35 -158.95
N LYS A 445 45.11 139.48 -158.93
CA LYS A 445 45.99 138.59 -158.14
C LYS A 445 45.78 138.68 -156.61
N LYS A 446 45.32 139.83 -156.08
CA LYS A 446 45.07 140.00 -154.63
C LYS A 446 43.74 139.36 -154.16
N ALA A 447 42.76 139.20 -155.05
CA ALA A 447 41.47 138.58 -154.71
C ALA A 447 41.57 137.05 -154.59
N ILE A 448 42.36 136.42 -155.48
CA ILE A 448 42.53 134.96 -155.51
C ILE A 448 43.20 134.45 -154.22
N SER A 449 44.23 135.14 -153.71
CA SER A 449 44.92 134.76 -152.47
C SER A 449 44.04 134.79 -151.20
N ARG A 450 42.93 135.55 -151.17
CA ARG A 450 42.00 135.53 -150.02
C ARG A 450 41.10 134.30 -150.03
N LEU A 451 40.56 133.95 -151.21
CA LEU A 451 39.65 132.82 -151.35
C LEU A 451 40.34 131.47 -151.09
N GLU A 452 41.64 131.36 -151.38
CA GLU A 452 42.42 130.15 -151.07
C GLU A 452 42.57 129.91 -149.56
N ARG A 453 42.79 130.97 -148.77
CA ARG A 453 42.88 130.87 -147.30
C ARG A 453 41.56 130.48 -146.64
N GLU A 454 40.43 130.88 -147.21
CA GLU A 454 39.11 130.60 -146.63
C GLU A 454 38.68 129.15 -146.89
N ARG A 455 39.14 128.55 -148.00
CA ARG A 455 38.92 127.13 -148.29
C ARG A 455 39.70 126.22 -147.34
N GLU A 456 40.95 126.57 -147.00
CA GLU A 456 41.77 125.78 -146.06
C GLU A 456 41.17 125.76 -144.65
N ARG A 457 40.63 126.89 -144.16
CA ARG A 457 39.99 126.97 -142.83
C ARG A 457 38.77 126.05 -142.68
N LEU A 458 37.89 126.01 -143.68
CA LEU A 458 36.67 125.19 -143.63
C LEU A 458 36.94 123.68 -143.73
N ALA A 459 38.07 123.28 -144.30
CA ALA A 459 38.47 121.88 -144.37
C ALA A 459 38.95 121.34 -143.01
N GLU A 460 39.66 122.16 -142.22
CA GLU A 460 40.07 121.79 -140.85
C GLU A 460 38.88 121.62 -139.91
N GLU A 461 37.90 122.54 -139.94
CA GLU A 461 36.70 122.46 -139.08
C GLU A 461 35.87 121.18 -139.32
N HIS A 462 35.79 120.71 -140.58
CA HIS A 462 35.08 119.47 -140.91
C HIS A 462 35.78 118.21 -140.37
N LEU A 463 37.11 118.21 -140.35
CA LEU A 463 37.92 117.09 -139.88
C LEU A 463 37.81 116.93 -138.35
N ASP A 464 37.78 118.04 -137.61
CA ASP A 464 37.59 118.03 -136.15
C ASP A 464 36.20 117.53 -135.74
N MET A 465 35.13 117.92 -136.43
CA MET A 465 33.78 117.44 -136.13
C MET A 465 33.59 115.95 -136.43
N ALA A 466 34.23 115.43 -137.48
CA ALA A 466 34.19 114.00 -137.79
C ALA A 466 34.84 113.16 -136.68
N ARG A 467 35.97 113.63 -136.13
CA ARG A 467 36.68 112.97 -135.04
C ARG A 467 35.86 112.90 -133.74
N GLN A 468 35.13 113.96 -133.41
CA GLN A 468 34.26 114.00 -132.22
C GLN A 468 33.08 113.01 -132.31
N MET A 469 32.51 112.78 -133.50
CA MET A 469 31.44 111.79 -133.65
C MET A 469 31.94 110.36 -133.42
N GLU A 470 33.15 110.04 -133.87
CA GLU A 470 33.72 108.70 -133.73
C GLU A 470 33.99 108.37 -132.25
N GLU A 471 34.56 109.31 -131.49
CA GLU A 471 34.75 109.18 -130.04
C GLU A 471 33.42 108.97 -129.28
N ALA A 472 32.35 109.68 -129.67
CA ALA A 472 31.04 109.51 -129.05
C ALA A 472 30.42 108.13 -129.33
N MET A 473 30.62 107.57 -130.52
CA MET A 473 30.10 106.23 -130.87
C MET A 473 30.79 105.12 -130.07
N ASP A 474 32.09 105.24 -129.83
CA ASP A 474 32.83 104.27 -129.03
C ASP A 474 32.44 104.31 -127.54
N GLN A 475 32.14 105.49 -126.99
CA GLN A 475 31.60 105.62 -125.63
C GLN A 475 30.24 104.91 -125.47
N ILE A 476 29.35 105.03 -126.46
CA ILE A 476 28.04 104.35 -126.43
C ILE A 476 28.20 102.83 -126.43
N LYS A 477 29.14 102.28 -127.22
CA LYS A 477 29.42 100.84 -127.22
C LYS A 477 29.92 100.35 -125.87
N MET A 478 30.85 101.07 -125.23
CA MET A 478 31.32 100.73 -123.87
C MET A 478 30.20 100.76 -122.81
N LYS A 479 29.25 101.70 -122.91
CA LYS A 479 28.13 101.75 -121.97
C LYS A 479 27.15 100.59 -122.14
N LYS A 480 26.94 100.12 -123.38
CA LYS A 480 26.08 98.95 -123.64
C LYS A 480 26.65 97.65 -123.06
N THR A 481 27.96 97.44 -123.14
CA THR A 481 28.60 96.25 -122.52
C THR A 481 28.52 96.29 -121.00
N GLN A 482 28.77 97.44 -120.36
CA GLN A 482 28.62 97.61 -118.90
C GLN A 482 27.19 97.28 -118.42
N ILE A 483 26.16 97.72 -119.14
CA ILE A 483 24.76 97.44 -118.79
C ILE A 483 24.46 95.93 -118.86
N PHE A 484 25.03 95.22 -119.84
CA PHE A 484 24.82 93.78 -119.98
C PHE A 484 25.44 93.00 -118.81
N GLU A 485 26.67 93.33 -118.41
CA GLU A 485 27.35 92.70 -117.28
C GLU A 485 26.59 92.90 -115.95
N LEU A 486 26.11 94.12 -115.70
CA LEU A 486 25.33 94.43 -114.49
C LEU A 486 24.01 93.67 -114.42
N LYS A 487 23.30 93.51 -115.55
CA LYS A 487 22.06 92.71 -115.61
C LYS A 487 22.32 91.23 -115.32
N LYS A 488 23.44 90.67 -115.81
CA LYS A 488 23.82 89.29 -115.52
C LYS A 488 24.13 89.09 -114.03
N ALA A 489 24.90 90.00 -113.43
CA ALA A 489 25.21 89.98 -112.00
C ALA A 489 23.93 90.07 -111.12
N GLN A 490 22.96 90.89 -111.51
CA GLN A 490 21.68 91.01 -110.80
C GLN A 490 20.89 89.69 -110.80
N SER A 491 20.81 89.01 -111.95
CA SER A 491 20.14 87.71 -112.08
C SER A 491 20.78 86.64 -111.18
N GLU A 492 22.11 86.59 -111.14
CA GLU A 492 22.84 85.65 -110.29
C GLU A 492 22.59 85.86 -108.79
N GLN A 493 22.47 87.12 -108.33
CA GLN A 493 22.17 87.42 -106.92
C GLN A 493 20.73 87.08 -106.52
N VAL A 494 19.76 87.31 -107.41
CA VAL A 494 18.36 86.94 -107.16
C VAL A 494 18.21 85.42 -107.01
N ASN A 495 18.93 84.64 -107.81
CA ASN A 495 18.91 83.18 -107.70
C ASN A 495 19.54 82.69 -106.40
N LYS A 496 20.65 83.29 -105.95
CA LYS A 496 21.27 82.97 -104.65
C LYS A 496 20.34 83.26 -103.48
N TYR A 497 19.64 84.40 -103.50
CA TYR A 497 18.68 84.77 -102.47
C TYR A 497 17.53 83.75 -102.36
N ARG A 498 16.93 83.36 -103.49
CA ARG A 498 15.87 82.33 -103.50
C ARG A 498 16.34 80.99 -102.95
N MET A 499 17.56 80.59 -103.27
CA MET A 499 18.12 79.33 -102.78
C MET A 499 18.32 79.34 -101.25
N GLN A 500 18.75 80.48 -100.68
CA GLN A 500 18.88 80.64 -99.23
C GLN A 500 17.52 80.69 -98.51
N GLN A 501 16.51 81.32 -99.12
CA GLN A 501 15.15 81.37 -98.56
C GLN A 501 14.55 79.97 -98.43
N ASN A 502 14.67 79.14 -99.47
CA ASN A 502 14.22 77.74 -99.42
C ASN A 502 14.93 76.94 -98.33
N LEU A 503 16.25 77.15 -98.14
CA LEU A 503 17.00 76.45 -97.10
C LEU A 503 16.47 76.79 -95.69
N PHE A 504 16.21 78.08 -95.45
CA PHE A 504 15.68 78.55 -94.16
C PHE A 504 14.30 77.94 -93.84
N ASP A 505 13.42 77.83 -94.84
CA ASP A 505 12.09 77.25 -94.65
C ASP A 505 12.15 75.75 -94.33
N ILE A 506 13.08 75.01 -94.95
CA ILE A 506 13.35 73.60 -94.63
C ILE A 506 13.84 73.46 -93.18
N THR A 507 14.86 74.22 -92.79
CA THR A 507 15.41 74.15 -91.42
C THR A 507 14.38 74.54 -90.36
N ARG A 508 13.50 75.49 -90.66
CA ARG A 508 12.40 75.86 -89.78
C ARG A 508 11.37 74.74 -89.63
N ALA A 509 11.03 74.05 -90.71
CA ALA A 509 10.15 72.88 -90.68
C ALA A 509 10.77 71.72 -89.87
N GLU A 510 12.06 71.44 -90.06
CA GLU A 510 12.80 70.43 -89.29
C GLU A 510 12.86 70.74 -87.80
N ARG A 511 13.16 72.00 -87.42
CA ARG A 511 13.14 72.44 -86.02
C ARG A 511 11.78 72.21 -85.36
N ASN A 512 10.70 72.56 -86.06
CA ASN A 512 9.34 72.39 -85.54
C ASN A 512 8.97 70.90 -85.39
N SER A 513 9.43 70.05 -86.31
CA SER A 513 9.25 68.59 -86.23
C SER A 513 9.98 68.00 -85.01
N LEU A 514 11.26 68.35 -84.83
CA LEU A 514 12.07 67.87 -83.71
C LEU A 514 11.53 68.36 -82.36
N GLN A 515 11.05 69.61 -82.27
CA GLN A 515 10.39 70.13 -81.07
C GLN A 515 9.15 69.32 -80.70
N LYS A 516 8.35 68.93 -81.70
CA LYS A 516 7.16 68.11 -81.48
C LYS A 516 7.53 66.71 -81.00
N GLN A 517 8.51 66.07 -81.63
CA GLN A 517 9.01 64.75 -81.20
C GLN A 517 9.60 64.78 -79.78
N LEU A 518 10.32 65.84 -79.42
CA LEU A 518 10.83 66.02 -78.06
C LEU A 518 9.70 66.16 -77.03
N GLN A 519 8.62 66.87 -77.38
CA GLN A 519 7.48 67.06 -76.50
C GLN A 519 6.67 65.76 -76.34
N GLU A 520 6.49 64.99 -77.42
CA GLU A 520 5.86 63.66 -77.40
C GLU A 520 6.67 62.69 -76.53
N SER A 521 7.98 62.60 -76.75
CA SER A 521 8.87 61.74 -75.94
C SER A 521 8.90 62.17 -74.46
N SER A 522 8.86 63.47 -74.17
CA SER A 522 8.75 63.99 -72.80
C SER A 522 7.43 63.58 -72.14
N ALA A 523 6.31 63.63 -72.87
CA ALA A 523 5.00 63.20 -72.39
C ALA A 523 4.97 61.70 -72.09
N GLU A 524 5.53 60.87 -72.99
CA GLU A 524 5.67 59.42 -72.78
C GLU A 524 6.54 59.08 -71.57
N CYS A 525 7.69 59.75 -71.40
CA CYS A 525 8.53 59.58 -70.21
C CYS A 525 7.76 59.89 -68.92
N ASN A 526 6.90 60.91 -68.92
CA ASN A 526 6.10 61.27 -67.75
C ASN A 526 4.99 60.25 -67.47
N GLU A 527 4.36 59.69 -68.50
CA GLU A 527 3.42 58.56 -68.32
C GLU A 527 4.11 57.33 -67.77
N LEU A 528 5.27 56.96 -68.30
CA LEU A 528 6.05 55.82 -67.82
C LEU A 528 6.47 56.02 -66.35
N LYS A 529 6.88 57.24 -65.97
CA LYS A 529 7.17 57.57 -64.56
C LYS A 529 5.94 57.43 -63.66
N LYS A 530 4.73 57.81 -64.13
CA LYS A 530 3.49 57.61 -63.37
C LYS A 530 3.17 56.12 -63.22
N LYS A 531 3.26 55.34 -64.30
CA LYS A 531 3.07 53.87 -64.28
C LYS A 531 4.04 53.19 -63.33
N LEU A 532 5.31 53.60 -63.34
CA LEU A 532 6.35 53.04 -62.46
C LEU A 532 6.06 53.36 -60.98
N ARG A 533 5.54 54.55 -60.65
CA ARG A 533 5.07 54.84 -59.28
C ARG A 533 3.90 53.97 -58.85
N ILE A 534 2.92 53.76 -59.73
CA ILE A 534 1.74 52.91 -59.44
C ILE A 534 2.18 51.47 -59.19
N ILE A 535 3.03 50.93 -60.07
CA ILE A 535 3.59 49.58 -59.92
C ILE A 535 4.44 49.49 -58.64
N GLY A 536 5.20 50.54 -58.30
CA GLY A 536 5.92 50.63 -57.03
C GLY A 536 4.98 50.48 -55.82
N HIS A 537 3.91 51.27 -55.78
CA HIS A 537 2.92 51.18 -54.69
C HIS A 537 2.24 49.81 -54.64
N GLN A 538 1.89 49.22 -55.78
CA GLN A 538 1.34 47.86 -55.85
C GLN A 538 2.33 46.82 -55.36
N THR A 539 3.62 47.01 -55.63
CA THR A 539 4.68 46.11 -55.18
C THR A 539 4.86 46.20 -53.67
N GLU A 540 4.88 47.40 -53.09
CA GLU A 540 4.91 47.59 -51.63
C GLU A 540 3.66 46.98 -50.96
N GLN A 541 2.47 47.20 -51.51
CA GLN A 541 1.23 46.63 -50.98
C GLN A 541 1.25 45.09 -51.01
N LEU A 542 1.71 44.50 -52.11
CA LEU A 542 1.86 43.05 -52.21
C LEU A 542 2.93 42.50 -51.25
N LYS A 543 4.03 43.23 -51.00
CA LYS A 543 5.02 42.84 -49.99
C LYS A 543 4.42 42.86 -48.58
N GLU A 544 3.63 43.88 -48.24
CA GLU A 544 2.95 43.95 -46.94
C GLU A 544 1.93 42.81 -46.77
N ASP A 545 1.15 42.51 -47.80
CA ASP A 545 0.22 41.38 -47.80
C ASP A 545 0.94 40.03 -47.63
N ILE A 546 2.09 39.85 -48.29
CA ILE A 546 2.93 38.65 -48.13
C ILE A 546 3.45 38.57 -46.69
N ALA A 547 4.02 39.65 -46.16
CA ALA A 547 4.53 39.68 -44.78
C ALA A 547 3.43 39.40 -43.74
N MET A 548 2.22 39.94 -43.94
CA MET A 548 1.07 39.66 -43.09
C MET A 548 0.67 38.18 -43.17
N LYS A 549 0.61 37.61 -44.37
CA LYS A 549 0.29 36.19 -44.57
C LYS A 549 1.35 35.27 -43.98
N GLU A 550 2.62 35.59 -44.12
CA GLU A 550 3.73 34.86 -43.47
C GLU A 550 3.59 34.90 -41.95
N GLY A 551 3.27 36.06 -41.38
CA GLY A 551 3.00 36.19 -39.95
C GLY A 551 1.81 35.35 -39.46
N LEU A 552 0.73 35.27 -40.25
CA LEU A 552 -0.41 34.40 -39.96
C LEU A 552 -0.04 32.92 -40.07
N LEU A 553 0.76 32.55 -41.08
CA LEU A 553 1.18 31.17 -41.32
C LEU A 553 2.07 30.65 -40.19
N VAL A 554 2.95 31.50 -39.64
CA VAL A 554 3.74 31.17 -38.44
C VAL A 554 2.85 30.98 -37.20
N LYS A 555 1.80 31.79 -37.04
CA LYS A 555 0.84 31.62 -35.93
C LYS A 555 0.09 30.29 -36.05
N GLU A 556 -0.38 29.96 -37.25
CA GLU A 556 -1.04 28.67 -37.52
C GLU A 556 -0.09 27.48 -37.31
N ASP A 557 1.17 27.57 -37.74
CA ASP A 557 2.17 26.51 -37.49
C ASP A 557 2.41 26.30 -35.99
N ASN A 558 2.47 27.38 -35.20
CA ASN A 558 2.59 27.28 -33.74
C ASN A 558 1.37 26.65 -33.07
N ILE A 559 0.17 27.00 -33.52
CA ILE A 559 -1.08 26.39 -33.03
C ILE A 559 -1.11 24.90 -33.40
N LEU A 560 -0.74 24.55 -34.64
CA LEU A 560 -0.67 23.18 -35.12
C LEU A 560 0.33 22.35 -34.29
N ARG A 561 1.52 22.88 -34.01
CA ARG A 561 2.53 22.22 -33.16
C ARG A 561 2.00 21.99 -31.74
N LYS A 562 1.29 22.97 -31.17
CA LYS A 562 0.67 22.82 -29.84
C LYS A 562 -0.40 21.73 -29.87
N ALA A 563 -1.30 21.77 -30.85
CA ALA A 563 -2.33 20.75 -31.04
C ALA A 563 -1.76 19.35 -31.29
N MET A 564 -0.63 19.23 -32.00
CA MET A 564 0.06 17.94 -32.18
C MET A 564 0.61 17.38 -30.87
N LYS A 565 1.24 18.24 -30.04
CA LYS A 565 1.72 17.84 -28.71
C LYS A 565 0.57 17.41 -27.80
N ASP A 566 -0.52 18.18 -27.78
CA ASP A 566 -1.70 17.86 -26.98
C ASP A 566 -2.33 16.55 -27.45
N LYS A 567 -2.37 16.29 -28.77
CA LYS A 567 -2.82 15.01 -29.34
C LYS A 567 -1.93 13.83 -28.92
N GLU A 568 -0.62 13.99 -28.90
CA GLU A 568 0.32 12.95 -28.47
C GLU A 568 0.20 12.68 -26.97
N TYR A 569 0.07 13.74 -26.17
CA TYR A 569 -0.19 13.65 -24.73
C TYR A 569 -1.50 12.89 -24.44
N LEU A 570 -2.60 13.30 -25.08
CA LEU A 570 -3.91 12.64 -24.93
C LEU A 570 -3.88 11.18 -25.39
N LYS A 571 -3.10 10.84 -26.44
CA LYS A 571 -2.90 9.44 -26.83
C LYS A 571 -2.21 8.64 -25.73
N MET A 572 -1.19 9.21 -25.09
CA MET A 572 -0.44 8.55 -24.02
C MET A 572 -1.30 8.35 -22.77
N GLU A 573 -2.10 9.36 -22.39
CA GLU A 573 -3.10 9.22 -21.32
C GLU A 573 -4.15 8.17 -21.65
N LEU A 574 -4.65 8.15 -22.89
CA LEU A 574 -5.64 7.16 -23.33
C LEU A 574 -5.08 5.74 -23.24
N THR A 575 -3.82 5.52 -23.63
CA THR A 575 -3.16 4.20 -23.49
C THR A 575 -2.97 3.82 -22.03
N ASN A 576 -2.55 4.76 -21.18
CA ASN A 576 -2.39 4.50 -19.74
C ASN A 576 -3.73 4.13 -19.08
N CYS A 577 -4.81 4.83 -19.43
CA CYS A 577 -6.15 4.56 -18.93
C CYS A 577 -6.65 3.18 -19.42
N HIS A 578 -6.40 2.82 -20.69
CA HIS A 578 -6.71 1.47 -21.19
C HIS A 578 -5.95 0.37 -20.44
N ASP A 579 -4.67 0.57 -20.13
CA ASP A 579 -3.89 -0.40 -19.36
C ASP A 579 -4.37 -0.51 -17.91
N GLN A 580 -4.77 0.59 -17.27
CA GLN A 580 -5.40 0.56 -15.94
C GLN A 580 -6.73 -0.19 -15.96
N VAL A 581 -7.59 0.07 -16.96
CA VAL A 581 -8.85 -0.66 -17.12
C VAL A 581 -8.61 -2.15 -17.35
N ARG A 582 -7.57 -2.53 -18.11
CA ARG A 582 -7.22 -3.94 -18.30
C ARG A 582 -6.81 -4.59 -16.98
N LYS A 583 -5.94 -3.95 -16.20
CA LYS A 583 -5.51 -4.45 -14.88
C LYS A 583 -6.70 -4.61 -13.91
N LEU A 584 -7.58 -3.61 -13.83
CA LEU A 584 -8.77 -3.67 -13.00
C LEU A 584 -9.71 -4.82 -13.43
N LYS A 585 -9.85 -5.08 -14.74
CA LYS A 585 -10.62 -6.23 -15.23
C LYS A 585 -10.01 -7.58 -14.83
N GLU A 586 -8.69 -7.70 -14.89
CA GLU A 586 -7.97 -8.90 -14.45
C GLU A 586 -8.14 -9.10 -12.93
N GLU A 587 -8.04 -8.04 -12.13
CA GLU A 587 -8.30 -8.08 -10.69
C GLU A 587 -9.74 -8.49 -10.36
N ILE A 588 -10.74 -7.93 -11.07
CA ILE A 588 -12.15 -8.32 -10.90
C ILE A 588 -12.34 -9.81 -11.21
N GLN A 589 -11.71 -10.34 -12.26
CA GLN A 589 -11.79 -11.76 -12.58
C GLN A 589 -11.21 -12.64 -11.48
N LEU A 590 -10.03 -12.30 -10.96
CA LEU A 590 -9.41 -13.03 -9.86
C LEU A 590 -10.29 -13.02 -8.60
N MET A 591 -10.87 -11.87 -8.26
CA MET A 591 -11.79 -11.74 -7.12
C MET A 591 -13.06 -12.56 -7.32
N SER A 592 -13.63 -12.61 -8.52
CA SER A 592 -14.80 -13.45 -8.82
C SER A 592 -14.49 -14.96 -8.75
N GLU A 593 -13.29 -15.38 -9.11
CA GLU A 593 -12.84 -16.76 -8.96
C GLU A 593 -12.66 -17.14 -7.48
N GLU A 594 -12.08 -16.24 -6.68
CA GLU A 594 -11.92 -16.43 -5.24
C GLU A 594 -13.27 -16.46 -4.52
N GLU A 595 -14.21 -15.59 -4.90
CA GLU A 595 -15.60 -15.62 -4.41
C GLU A 595 -16.24 -16.98 -4.69
N ARG A 596 -16.12 -17.51 -5.91
CA ARG A 596 -16.65 -18.83 -6.27
C ARG A 596 -16.03 -19.94 -5.43
N ARG A 597 -14.71 -19.88 -5.17
CA ARG A 597 -14.01 -20.85 -4.31
C ARG A 597 -14.52 -20.80 -2.87
N LEU A 598 -14.66 -19.61 -2.30
CA LEU A 598 -15.18 -19.42 -0.95
C LEU A 598 -16.63 -19.91 -0.83
N HIS A 599 -17.46 -19.62 -1.84
CA HIS A 599 -18.85 -20.10 -1.88
C HIS A 599 -18.93 -21.63 -1.87
N GLN A 600 -18.03 -22.29 -2.60
CA GLN A 600 -17.97 -23.75 -2.63
C GLN A 600 -17.46 -24.35 -1.30
N SER A 601 -16.52 -23.69 -0.64
CA SER A 601 -16.07 -24.07 0.71
C SER A 601 -17.20 -23.94 1.74
N LEU A 602 -17.96 -22.83 1.71
CA LEU A 602 -19.13 -22.63 2.56
C LEU A 602 -20.17 -23.72 2.37
N MET A 603 -20.51 -24.05 1.11
CA MET A 603 -21.48 -25.10 0.81
C MET A 603 -21.04 -26.48 1.33
N ASN A 604 -19.75 -26.79 1.25
CA ASN A 604 -19.19 -28.02 1.82
C ASN A 604 -19.26 -28.03 3.35
N ASN A 605 -18.92 -26.91 3.99
CA ASN A 605 -18.99 -26.78 5.45
C ASN A 605 -20.44 -26.88 5.95
N GLU A 606 -21.41 -26.27 5.27
CA GLU A 606 -22.84 -26.42 5.59
C GLU A 606 -23.35 -27.85 5.44
N LYS A 607 -22.78 -28.62 4.50
CA LYS A 607 -23.09 -30.05 4.37
C LYS A 607 -22.52 -30.83 5.56
N LEU A 608 -21.26 -30.56 5.93
CA LEU A 608 -20.60 -31.21 7.05
C LEU A 608 -21.31 -30.92 8.40
N ILE A 609 -21.73 -29.67 8.62
CA ILE A 609 -22.51 -29.28 9.80
C ILE A 609 -23.83 -30.06 9.86
N ARG A 610 -24.51 -30.24 8.73
CA ARG A 610 -25.76 -31.03 8.67
C ARG A 610 -25.53 -32.52 8.95
N GLU A 611 -24.40 -33.06 8.51
CA GLU A 611 -24.02 -34.45 8.81
C GLU A 611 -23.71 -34.62 10.30
N GLN A 612 -22.88 -33.75 10.89
CA GLN A 612 -22.56 -33.76 12.32
C GLN A 612 -23.80 -33.57 13.21
N ALA A 613 -24.76 -32.73 12.80
CA ALA A 613 -26.00 -32.56 13.53
C ALA A 613 -26.82 -33.86 13.59
N LYS A 614 -26.86 -34.65 12.50
CA LYS A 614 -27.52 -35.95 12.48
C LYS A 614 -26.80 -36.96 13.36
N ASP A 615 -25.47 -36.97 13.35
CA ASP A 615 -24.69 -37.87 14.20
C ASP A 615 -24.91 -37.56 15.68
N LEU A 616 -24.97 -36.28 16.05
CA LEU A 616 -25.32 -35.85 17.41
C LEU A 616 -26.73 -36.31 17.80
N GLU A 617 -27.71 -36.17 16.90
CA GLU A 617 -29.08 -36.65 17.16
C GLU A 617 -29.11 -38.17 17.38
N GLN A 618 -28.34 -38.95 16.60
CA GLN A 618 -28.19 -40.39 16.80
C GLN A 618 -27.55 -40.72 18.15
N LEU A 619 -26.46 -40.06 18.53
CA LEU A 619 -25.80 -40.26 19.82
C LEU A 619 -26.71 -39.90 21.00
N LEU A 620 -27.54 -38.85 20.87
CA LEU A 620 -28.54 -38.50 21.88
C LEU A 620 -29.59 -39.61 22.01
N ASN A 621 -30.08 -40.15 20.89
CA ASN A 621 -31.01 -41.27 20.90
C ASN A 621 -30.40 -42.53 21.55
N GLU A 622 -29.14 -42.85 21.24
CA GLU A 622 -28.42 -43.98 21.86
C GLU A 622 -28.25 -43.78 23.37
N ARG A 623 -27.86 -42.56 23.79
CA ARG A 623 -27.76 -42.20 25.20
C ARG A 623 -29.09 -42.39 25.91
N ASP A 624 -30.21 -41.99 25.31
CA ASP A 624 -31.53 -42.06 25.92
C ASP A 624 -32.04 -43.51 26.04
N ILE A 625 -31.72 -44.36 25.04
CA ILE A 625 -31.99 -45.80 25.10
C ILE A 625 -31.17 -46.44 26.23
N LEU A 626 -29.86 -46.16 26.31
CA LEU A 626 -29.00 -46.68 27.36
C LEU A 626 -29.43 -46.18 28.75
N GLY A 627 -29.79 -44.90 28.86
CA GLY A 627 -30.33 -44.32 30.08
C GLY A 627 -31.60 -45.05 30.54
N SER A 628 -32.52 -45.33 29.62
CA SER A 628 -33.74 -46.09 29.91
C SER A 628 -33.44 -47.54 30.35
N GLN A 629 -32.46 -48.20 29.73
CA GLN A 629 -32.04 -49.55 30.12
C GLN A 629 -31.40 -49.57 31.51
N LEU A 630 -30.58 -48.57 31.84
CA LEU A 630 -29.91 -48.46 33.12
C LEU A 630 -30.91 -48.25 34.26
N VAL A 631 -31.93 -47.40 34.04
CA VAL A 631 -33.03 -47.23 35.00
C VAL A 631 -33.76 -48.56 35.24
N ARG A 632 -34.15 -49.28 34.18
CA ARG A 632 -34.80 -50.60 34.34
C ARG A 632 -33.93 -51.60 35.12
N ARG A 633 -32.62 -51.62 34.86
CA ARG A 633 -31.69 -52.50 35.58
C ARG A 633 -31.53 -52.12 37.05
N ASN A 634 -31.54 -50.83 37.36
CA ASN A 634 -31.55 -50.37 38.74
C ASN A 634 -32.84 -50.79 39.47
N ASP A 635 -34.00 -50.68 38.80
CA ASP A 635 -35.28 -51.13 39.37
C ASP A 635 -35.28 -52.65 39.62
N GLU A 636 -34.75 -53.45 38.68
CA GLU A 636 -34.56 -54.90 38.85
C GLU A 636 -33.66 -55.23 40.05
N ILE A 637 -32.54 -54.51 40.21
CA ILE A 637 -31.62 -54.67 41.34
C ILE A 637 -32.32 -54.33 42.66
N ALA A 638 -33.10 -53.25 42.70
CA ALA A 638 -33.87 -52.87 43.88
C ALA A 638 -34.88 -53.97 44.28
N LEU A 639 -35.63 -54.50 43.32
CA LEU A 639 -36.56 -55.62 43.54
C LEU A 639 -35.84 -56.88 44.05
N LEU A 640 -34.66 -57.19 43.52
CA LEU A 640 -33.86 -58.33 44.00
C LEU A 640 -33.36 -58.11 45.44
N HIS A 641 -32.94 -56.89 45.80
CA HIS A 641 -32.56 -56.56 47.17
C HIS A 641 -33.73 -56.72 48.15
N GLU A 642 -34.92 -56.23 47.79
CA GLU A 642 -36.12 -56.45 48.61
C GLU A 642 -36.43 -57.94 48.78
N LYS A 643 -36.33 -58.72 47.69
CA LYS A 643 -36.54 -60.17 47.74
C LYS A 643 -35.53 -60.87 48.66
N ILE A 644 -34.26 -60.49 48.61
CA ILE A 644 -33.22 -61.03 49.50
C ILE A 644 -33.54 -60.69 50.96
N ASN A 645 -33.96 -59.45 51.24
CA ASN A 645 -34.31 -59.03 52.60
C ASN A 645 -35.50 -59.84 53.15
N ILE A 646 -36.53 -60.08 52.33
CA ILE A 646 -37.67 -60.92 52.72
C ILE A 646 -37.22 -62.36 53.01
N PHE A 647 -36.35 -62.93 52.18
CA PHE A 647 -35.82 -64.28 52.41
C PHE A 647 -34.94 -64.37 53.65
N GLN A 648 -34.09 -63.37 53.91
CA GLN A 648 -33.29 -63.30 55.13
C GLN A 648 -34.18 -63.25 56.38
N SER A 649 -35.18 -62.37 56.39
CA SER A 649 -36.14 -62.31 57.51
C SER A 649 -36.90 -63.62 57.70
N THR A 650 -37.27 -64.29 56.62
CA THR A 650 -37.96 -65.59 56.67
C THR A 650 -37.03 -66.68 57.20
N LEU A 651 -35.76 -66.68 56.79
CA LEU A 651 -34.75 -67.63 57.25
C LEU A 651 -34.45 -67.44 58.73
N GLU A 652 -34.23 -66.21 59.20
CA GLU A 652 -34.01 -65.89 60.62
C GLU A 652 -35.21 -66.35 61.48
N ARG A 653 -36.44 -66.16 60.99
CA ARG A 653 -37.64 -66.70 61.65
C ARG A 653 -37.66 -68.23 61.67
N GLY A 654 -37.21 -68.88 60.60
CA GLY A 654 -37.09 -70.33 60.53
C GLY A 654 -36.03 -70.89 61.48
N GLU A 655 -34.86 -70.27 61.54
CA GLU A 655 -33.75 -70.62 62.44
C GLU A 655 -34.18 -70.50 63.91
N THR A 656 -34.79 -69.38 64.28
CA THR A 656 -35.30 -69.18 65.65
C THR A 656 -36.35 -70.23 66.04
N GLN A 657 -37.25 -70.61 65.14
CA GLN A 657 -38.20 -71.69 65.38
C GLN A 657 -37.53 -73.06 65.49
N TYR A 658 -36.52 -73.33 64.65
CA TYR A 658 -35.78 -74.59 64.69
C TYR A 658 -35.00 -74.74 66.00
N ASP A 659 -34.35 -73.68 66.47
CA ASP A 659 -33.62 -73.65 67.74
C ASP A 659 -34.57 -73.92 68.92
N GLN A 660 -35.76 -73.32 68.92
CA GLN A 660 -36.80 -73.62 69.92
C GLN A 660 -37.17 -75.11 69.92
N ARG A 661 -37.31 -75.74 68.75
CA ARG A 661 -37.59 -77.19 68.67
C ARG A 661 -36.43 -78.05 69.14
N LEU A 662 -35.19 -77.63 68.88
CA LEU A 662 -34.02 -78.33 69.44
C LEU A 662 -34.01 -78.27 70.96
N ASP A 663 -34.37 -77.13 71.55
CA ASP A 663 -34.48 -76.98 72.99
C ASP A 663 -35.64 -77.81 73.58
N ASP A 664 -36.81 -77.83 72.94
CA ASP A 664 -37.92 -78.73 73.29
C ASP A 664 -37.45 -80.20 73.29
N ILE A 665 -36.74 -80.63 72.25
CA ILE A 665 -36.20 -82.00 72.14
C ILE A 665 -35.20 -82.29 73.26
N LYS A 666 -34.33 -81.33 73.62
CA LYS A 666 -33.39 -81.49 74.75
C LYS A 666 -34.16 -81.67 76.06
N LEU A 667 -35.19 -80.86 76.32
CA LEU A 667 -36.04 -80.97 77.50
C LEU A 667 -36.74 -82.33 77.55
N LEU A 668 -37.35 -82.77 76.44
CA LEU A 668 -37.99 -84.08 76.36
C LEU A 668 -37.00 -85.23 76.58
N LYS A 669 -35.76 -85.13 76.06
CA LYS A 669 -34.71 -86.13 76.32
C LYS A 669 -34.33 -86.21 77.81
N ILE A 670 -34.27 -85.08 78.50
CA ILE A 670 -34.04 -85.03 79.96
C ILE A 670 -35.21 -85.69 80.69
N GLU A 671 -36.44 -85.39 80.30
CA GLU A 671 -37.65 -85.98 80.89
C GLU A 671 -37.72 -87.49 80.68
N ILE A 672 -37.40 -87.99 79.48
CA ILE A 672 -37.29 -89.43 79.20
C ILE A 672 -36.24 -90.08 80.10
N LYS A 673 -35.08 -89.44 80.32
CA LYS A 673 -34.05 -89.96 81.24
C LYS A 673 -34.59 -90.03 82.67
N ARG A 674 -35.29 -89.00 83.14
CA ARG A 674 -35.93 -88.94 84.46
C ARG A 674 -36.93 -90.10 84.63
N LEU A 675 -37.87 -90.25 83.70
CA LEU A 675 -38.89 -91.30 83.74
C LEU A 675 -38.28 -92.70 83.67
N ARG A 676 -37.19 -92.89 82.91
CA ARG A 676 -36.46 -94.17 82.89
C ARG A 676 -35.81 -94.47 84.24
N GLN A 677 -35.19 -93.49 84.90
CA GLN A 677 -34.63 -93.64 86.23
C GLN A 677 -35.71 -93.97 87.26
N GLU A 678 -36.84 -93.25 87.21
CA GLU A 678 -38.00 -93.49 88.07
C GLU A 678 -38.53 -94.92 87.89
N LYS A 679 -38.71 -95.37 86.64
CA LYS A 679 -39.09 -96.75 86.33
C LYS A 679 -38.12 -97.75 86.96
N ILE A 680 -36.81 -97.57 86.81
CA ILE A 680 -35.80 -98.47 87.39
C ILE A 680 -35.92 -98.54 88.92
N LEU A 681 -36.13 -97.39 89.58
CA LEU A 681 -36.31 -97.35 91.04
C LEU A 681 -37.58 -98.07 91.47
N LEU A 682 -38.70 -97.86 90.75
CA LEU A 682 -39.96 -98.55 91.01
C LEU A 682 -39.86 -100.06 90.77
N THR A 683 -39.15 -100.50 89.73
CA THR A 683 -38.90 -101.94 89.48
C THR A 683 -38.11 -102.56 90.63
N LYS A 684 -37.03 -101.93 91.09
CA LYS A 684 -36.27 -102.40 92.27
C LYS A 684 -37.16 -102.43 93.53
N SER A 685 -38.01 -101.43 93.71
CA SER A 685 -38.96 -101.42 94.83
C SER A 685 -39.97 -102.56 94.73
N ALA A 686 -40.42 -102.92 93.52
CA ALA A 686 -41.35 -104.02 93.29
C ALA A 686 -40.68 -105.39 93.54
N ASP A 687 -39.40 -105.56 93.15
CA ASP A 687 -38.64 -106.77 93.44
C ASP A 687 -38.52 -107.00 94.96
N ASN A 688 -38.29 -105.94 95.75
CA ASN A 688 -38.26 -106.03 97.22
C ASN A 688 -39.60 -106.46 97.84
N VAL A 689 -40.73 -106.36 97.13
CA VAL A 689 -42.04 -106.77 97.65
C VAL A 689 -42.13 -108.29 97.83
N SER A 690 -41.46 -109.10 97.00
CA SER A 690 -41.45 -110.55 97.19
C SER A 690 -40.71 -110.94 98.47
N ASP A 691 -39.59 -110.29 98.75
CA ASP A 691 -38.77 -110.56 99.94
C ASP A 691 -39.51 -110.13 101.21
N LEU A 692 -40.15 -108.96 101.18
CA LEU A 692 -41.01 -108.50 102.27
C LEU A 692 -42.22 -109.44 102.50
N ARG A 693 -42.81 -110.00 101.44
CA ARG A 693 -43.87 -111.01 101.58
C ARG A 693 -43.35 -112.29 102.23
N GLN A 694 -42.13 -112.73 101.92
CA GLN A 694 -41.50 -113.87 102.57
C GLN A 694 -41.20 -113.59 104.05
N GLU A 695 -40.69 -112.40 104.39
CA GLU A 695 -40.52 -111.98 105.79
C GLU A 695 -41.85 -111.97 106.55
N VAL A 696 -42.92 -111.44 105.96
CA VAL A 696 -44.27 -111.48 106.57
C VAL A 696 -44.69 -112.92 106.83
N PHE A 697 -44.51 -113.84 105.87
CA PHE A 697 -44.84 -115.25 106.07
C PHE A 697 -43.99 -115.90 107.18
N HIS A 698 -42.70 -115.58 107.26
CA HIS A 698 -41.83 -116.04 108.33
C HIS A 698 -42.27 -115.52 109.70
N LEU A 699 -42.60 -114.24 109.79
CA LEU A 699 -43.11 -113.61 111.01
C LEU A 699 -44.47 -114.19 111.42
N GLU A 700 -45.37 -114.49 110.48
CA GLU A 700 -46.64 -115.17 110.76
C GLU A 700 -46.41 -116.59 111.28
N ARG A 701 -45.44 -117.32 110.72
CA ARG A 701 -45.04 -118.65 111.21
C ARG A 701 -44.44 -118.58 112.61
N ASP A 702 -43.62 -117.58 112.90
CA ASP A 702 -43.03 -117.42 114.22
C ASP A 702 -44.06 -116.92 115.25
N LEU A 703 -45.02 -116.09 114.83
CA LEU A 703 -46.18 -115.69 115.63
C LEU A 703 -47.04 -116.91 116.01
N THR A 704 -47.33 -117.79 115.05
CA THR A 704 -48.11 -119.01 115.32
C THR A 704 -47.37 -119.96 116.28
N ARG A 705 -46.05 -120.12 116.12
CA ARG A 705 -45.21 -120.85 117.10
C ARG A 705 -45.25 -120.21 118.49
N ALA A 706 -45.15 -118.89 118.57
CA ALA A 706 -45.24 -118.16 119.83
C ALA A 706 -46.62 -118.33 120.48
N ARG A 707 -47.71 -118.29 119.71
CA ARG A 707 -49.08 -118.56 120.19
C ARG A 707 -49.25 -119.97 120.73
N LEU A 708 -48.70 -120.99 120.04
CA LEU A 708 -48.69 -122.37 120.54
C LEU A 708 -47.89 -122.50 121.83
N LYS A 709 -46.73 -121.85 121.92
CA LYS A 709 -45.91 -121.82 123.13
C LYS A 709 -46.63 -121.12 124.30
N CYS A 710 -47.33 -120.01 124.04
CA CYS A 710 -48.16 -119.35 125.05
C CYS A 710 -49.29 -120.26 125.51
N ARG A 711 -49.99 -120.97 124.61
CA ARG A 711 -51.00 -121.96 125.01
C ARG A 711 -50.43 -123.09 125.87
N ALA A 712 -49.27 -123.63 125.50
CA ALA A 712 -48.60 -124.66 126.30
C ALA A 712 -48.23 -124.14 127.69
N LEU A 713 -47.72 -122.92 127.79
CA LEU A 713 -47.42 -122.26 129.07
C LEU A 713 -48.70 -121.91 129.86
N GLU A 714 -49.80 -121.54 129.19
CA GLU A 714 -51.11 -121.32 129.82
C GLU A 714 -51.68 -122.62 130.41
N GLU A 715 -51.52 -123.75 129.71
CA GLU A 715 -51.87 -125.09 130.22
C GLU A 715 -50.99 -125.48 131.43
N GLU A 716 -49.69 -125.20 131.39
CA GLU A 716 -48.80 -125.39 132.54
C GLU A 716 -49.16 -124.48 133.74
N VAL A 717 -49.66 -123.27 133.49
CA VAL A 717 -50.14 -122.35 134.54
C VAL A 717 -51.49 -122.80 135.12
N GLN A 718 -52.35 -123.46 134.34
CA GLN A 718 -53.63 -123.98 134.82
C GLN A 718 -53.47 -125.22 135.74
N ASN A 719 -52.33 -125.93 135.69
CA ASN A 719 -52.00 -127.05 136.59
C ASN A 719 -50.66 -126.84 137.32
N PRO A 720 -50.61 -126.02 138.39
CA PRO A 720 -49.37 -125.75 139.11
C PRO A 720 -49.01 -126.90 140.07
N LEU A 721 -48.19 -127.84 139.60
CA LEU A 721 -47.43 -128.80 140.44
C LEU A 721 -46.13 -128.17 140.94
N ASN A 722 -46.26 -127.26 141.93
CA ASN A 722 -45.29 -126.87 142.98
C ASN A 722 -45.24 -125.37 143.29
N VAL A 723 -45.74 -125.09 144.50
CA VAL A 723 -45.36 -124.12 145.53
C VAL A 723 -44.06 -123.32 145.27
N HIS A 724 -44.19 -122.08 144.76
CA HIS A 724 -43.50 -120.84 145.17
C HIS A 724 -43.47 -119.83 144.01
N ARG A 725 -44.15 -118.70 144.22
CA ARG A 725 -44.23 -117.55 143.30
C ARG A 725 -43.32 -116.47 143.89
N TRP A 726 -42.02 -116.37 143.48
CA TRP A 726 -41.12 -115.18 143.44
C TRP A 726 -39.72 -115.47 142.81
N ARG A 727 -39.00 -114.39 142.39
CA ARG A 727 -38.02 -114.21 141.28
C ARG A 727 -36.68 -113.56 141.72
N LYS A 728 -35.63 -113.52 140.86
CA LYS A 728 -34.52 -112.52 140.87
C LYS A 728 -34.37 -111.81 139.49
N LEU A 729 -34.03 -110.52 139.49
CA LEU A 729 -33.77 -109.65 138.31
C LEU A 729 -32.34 -109.07 138.44
N GLU A 730 -31.54 -109.12 137.37
CA GLU A 730 -30.12 -108.72 137.36
C GLU A 730 -29.89 -107.54 136.40
N GLY A 731 -29.28 -106.45 136.89
CA GLY A 731 -28.78 -105.32 136.08
C GLY A 731 -28.38 -104.08 136.91
N SER A 732 -27.25 -103.43 136.56
CA SER A 732 -26.67 -102.22 137.19
C SER A 732 -26.25 -101.15 136.15
N ASP A 733 -26.28 -99.86 136.52
CA ASP A 733 -26.02 -98.67 135.66
C ASP A 733 -24.51 -98.32 135.45
N PRO A 734 -24.11 -97.73 134.30
CA PRO A 734 -22.70 -97.44 133.93
C PRO A 734 -22.12 -96.09 134.45
N GLU A 735 -20.79 -96.01 134.55
CA GLU A 735 -20.02 -94.96 135.24
C GLU A 735 -19.63 -93.71 134.40
N VAL A 736 -19.40 -92.60 135.10
CA VAL A 736 -19.12 -91.23 134.61
C VAL A 736 -17.96 -91.15 133.58
N MET A 737 -16.99 -92.08 133.63
CA MET A 737 -15.85 -92.09 132.71
C MET A 737 -16.23 -92.38 131.25
N ASP A 738 -17.24 -93.21 131.02
CA ASP A 738 -17.73 -93.53 129.68
C ASP A 738 -18.41 -92.31 129.03
N LEU A 739 -19.07 -91.47 129.84
CA LEU A 739 -19.65 -90.21 129.41
C LEU A 739 -18.56 -89.18 129.04
N LEU A 740 -17.49 -89.09 129.84
CA LEU A 740 -16.36 -88.18 129.59
C LEU A 740 -15.60 -88.50 128.30
N GLN A 741 -15.36 -89.79 128.02
CA GLN A 741 -14.76 -90.21 126.74
C GLN A 741 -15.64 -89.84 125.55
N LYS A 742 -16.97 -89.96 125.69
CA LYS A 742 -17.92 -89.60 124.64
C LYS A 742 -17.93 -88.10 124.36
N ILE A 743 -17.81 -87.28 125.40
CA ILE A 743 -17.70 -85.81 125.26
C ILE A 743 -16.43 -85.41 124.51
N GLN A 744 -15.27 -86.00 124.83
CA GLN A 744 -14.02 -85.67 124.14
C GLN A 744 -14.02 -86.08 122.66
N LEU A 745 -14.62 -87.23 122.34
CA LEU A 745 -14.83 -87.66 120.95
C LEU A 745 -15.71 -86.69 120.17
N LEU A 746 -16.78 -86.19 120.79
CA LEU A 746 -17.67 -85.22 120.16
C LEU A 746 -17.00 -83.85 119.97
N GLN A 747 -16.19 -83.40 120.93
CA GLN A 747 -15.43 -82.14 120.79
C GLN A 747 -14.41 -82.19 119.65
N LYS A 748 -13.70 -83.32 119.46
CA LYS A 748 -12.79 -83.50 118.32
C LYS A 748 -13.53 -83.48 116.98
N ARG A 749 -14.71 -84.10 116.91
CA ARG A 749 -15.56 -84.09 115.70
C ARG A 749 -16.07 -82.69 115.37
N LEU A 750 -16.47 -81.93 116.39
CA LEU A 750 -16.93 -80.55 116.25
C LEU A 750 -15.83 -79.63 115.71
N LEU A 751 -14.60 -79.75 116.23
CA LEU A 751 -13.46 -78.97 115.75
C LEU A 751 -13.16 -79.26 114.27
N HIS A 752 -13.19 -80.53 113.87
CA HIS A 752 -12.97 -80.93 112.48
C HIS A 752 -14.06 -80.39 111.53
N GLN A 753 -15.33 -80.48 111.92
CA GLN A 753 -16.42 -79.89 111.12
C GLN A 753 -16.33 -78.37 111.04
N SER A 754 -15.86 -77.70 112.10
CA SER A 754 -15.70 -76.25 112.09
C SER A 754 -14.58 -75.81 111.13
N SER A 755 -13.46 -76.55 111.04
CA SER A 755 -12.39 -76.22 110.08
C SER A 755 -12.83 -76.40 108.63
N GLU A 756 -13.60 -77.46 108.34
CA GLU A 756 -14.09 -77.75 106.99
C GLU A 756 -15.12 -76.70 106.52
N ALA A 757 -15.93 -76.17 107.44
CA ALA A 757 -16.86 -75.08 107.14
C ALA A 757 -16.12 -73.78 106.76
N VAL A 758 -15.05 -73.44 107.47
CA VAL A 758 -14.22 -72.25 107.20
C VAL A 758 -13.52 -72.34 105.84
N GLU A 759 -13.01 -73.52 105.47
CA GLU A 759 -12.40 -73.73 104.14
C GLU A 759 -13.42 -73.58 103.00
N ARG A 760 -14.64 -74.13 103.16
CA ARG A 760 -15.71 -73.94 102.17
C ARG A 760 -16.12 -72.48 102.03
N GLU A 761 -16.20 -71.74 103.15
CA GLU A 761 -16.57 -70.32 103.13
C GLU A 761 -15.51 -69.46 102.43
N ARG A 762 -14.21 -69.80 102.58
CA ARG A 762 -13.12 -69.15 101.86
C ARG A 762 -13.20 -69.39 100.34
N GLN A 763 -13.46 -70.63 99.91
CA GLN A 763 -13.62 -70.97 98.49
C GLN A 763 -14.80 -70.20 97.88
N LEU A 764 -15.90 -70.07 98.60
CA LEU A 764 -17.10 -69.34 98.14
C LEU A 764 -16.81 -67.84 97.94
N LYS A 765 -16.06 -67.21 98.86
CA LYS A 765 -15.62 -65.81 98.72
C LYS A 765 -14.68 -65.60 97.52
N GLU A 766 -13.77 -66.54 97.25
CA GLU A 766 -12.90 -66.48 96.07
C GLU A 766 -13.69 -66.60 94.75
N VAL A 767 -14.67 -67.51 94.69
CA VAL A 767 -15.55 -67.67 93.52
C VAL A 767 -16.43 -66.44 93.31
N GLN A 768 -16.99 -65.85 94.37
CA GLN A 768 -17.77 -64.61 94.26
C GLN A 768 -16.93 -63.43 93.76
N ARG A 769 -15.67 -63.30 94.22
CA ARG A 769 -14.74 -62.27 93.73
C ARG A 769 -14.43 -62.47 92.24
N LEU A 770 -14.17 -63.70 91.81
CA LEU A 770 -13.93 -64.03 90.40
C LEU A 770 -15.17 -63.73 89.54
N TYR A 771 -16.36 -64.08 90.01
CA TYR A 771 -17.62 -63.80 89.32
C TYR A 771 -17.89 -62.30 89.15
N LEU A 772 -17.70 -61.50 90.20
CA LEU A 772 -17.85 -60.05 90.13
C LEU A 772 -16.84 -59.40 89.18
N ASN A 773 -15.58 -59.85 89.23
CA ASN A 773 -14.55 -59.38 88.29
C ASN A 773 -14.91 -59.74 86.84
N LEU A 774 -15.40 -60.97 86.58
CA LEU A 774 -15.80 -61.38 85.24
C LEU A 774 -17.01 -60.58 84.73
N ARG A 775 -17.97 -60.29 85.61
CA ARG A 775 -19.16 -59.47 85.29
C ARG A 775 -18.79 -58.02 84.98
N GLN A 776 -17.82 -57.45 85.71
CA GLN A 776 -17.33 -56.09 85.45
C GLN A 776 -16.57 -56.01 84.11
N VAL A 777 -15.78 -57.05 83.77
CA VAL A 777 -15.10 -57.17 82.48
C VAL A 777 -16.09 -57.37 81.32
N LEU A 778 -17.14 -58.16 81.51
CA LEU A 778 -18.19 -58.37 80.51
C LEU A 778 -19.03 -57.10 80.27
N ALA A 779 -19.30 -56.31 81.31
CA ALA A 779 -19.99 -55.02 81.18
C ALA A 779 -19.17 -53.96 80.42
N GLN A 780 -17.84 -54.05 80.44
CA GLN A 780 -16.94 -53.19 79.65
C GLN A 780 -16.67 -53.72 78.24
N GLN A 781 -17.17 -54.90 77.87
CA GLN A 781 -17.02 -55.42 76.51
C GLN A 781 -18.08 -54.80 75.59
N PRO A 782 -17.67 -54.14 74.49
CA PRO A 782 -18.61 -53.61 73.50
C PRO A 782 -19.45 -54.75 72.90
N SER A 783 -20.75 -54.50 72.72
CA SER A 783 -21.69 -55.46 72.15
C SER A 783 -21.21 -55.97 70.78
N PRO A 784 -21.60 -57.18 70.34
CA PRO A 784 -21.16 -57.72 69.05
C PRO A 784 -21.42 -56.79 67.85
N SER A 785 -22.44 -55.93 67.93
CA SER A 785 -22.72 -54.89 66.94
C SER A 785 -21.65 -53.79 66.95
N ILE A 786 -21.32 -53.26 68.13
CA ILE A 786 -20.27 -52.24 68.30
C ILE A 786 -18.90 -52.79 67.93
N LYS A 787 -18.59 -54.08 68.21
CA LYS A 787 -17.35 -54.72 67.74
C LYS A 787 -17.29 -54.83 66.21
N LYS A 788 -18.40 -55.12 65.54
CA LYS A 788 -18.45 -55.17 64.07
C LYS A 788 -18.28 -53.77 63.47
N GLU A 789 -18.92 -52.75 64.05
CA GLU A 789 -18.75 -51.36 63.63
C GLU A 789 -17.33 -50.84 63.89
N LEU A 790 -16.75 -51.11 65.06
CA LEU A 790 -15.37 -50.77 65.38
C LEU A 790 -14.38 -51.46 64.44
N ASN A 791 -14.60 -52.73 64.11
CA ASN A 791 -13.76 -53.43 63.12
C ASN A 791 -13.91 -52.85 61.71
N LYS A 792 -15.11 -52.42 61.31
CA LYS A 792 -15.33 -51.74 60.02
C LYS A 792 -14.63 -50.39 59.99
N THR A 793 -14.78 -49.57 61.03
CA THR A 793 -14.14 -48.25 61.11
C THR A 793 -12.63 -48.38 61.26
N GLN A 794 -12.12 -49.35 62.02
CA GLN A 794 -10.69 -49.62 62.14
C GLN A 794 -10.09 -50.16 60.83
N LYS A 795 -10.81 -51.00 60.08
CA LYS A 795 -10.40 -51.43 58.73
C LYS A 795 -10.40 -50.25 57.76
N ALA A 796 -11.42 -49.40 57.77
CA ALA A 796 -11.48 -48.20 56.95
C ALA A 796 -10.35 -47.20 57.30
N LEU A 797 -10.05 -47.03 58.59
CA LEU A 797 -8.98 -46.18 59.07
C LEU A 797 -7.60 -46.76 58.71
N ARG A 798 -7.42 -48.09 58.77
CA ARG A 798 -6.19 -48.75 58.29
C ARG A 798 -6.02 -48.61 56.78
N LEU A 799 -7.09 -48.78 56.00
CA LEU A 799 -7.05 -48.59 54.54
C LEU A 799 -6.73 -47.14 54.18
N ARG A 800 -7.38 -46.17 54.83
CA ARG A 800 -7.06 -44.74 54.66
C ARG A 800 -5.66 -44.41 55.15
N GLY A 801 -5.21 -44.97 56.27
CA GLY A 801 -3.87 -44.79 56.81
C GLY A 801 -2.79 -45.39 55.90
N ASN A 802 -3.05 -46.55 55.28
CA ASN A 802 -2.16 -47.13 54.27
C ASN A 802 -2.14 -46.28 53.01
N LYS A 803 -3.29 -45.78 52.55
CA LYS A 803 -3.36 -44.85 51.42
C LYS A 803 -2.63 -43.53 51.72
N LEU A 804 -2.75 -43.02 52.94
CA LEU A 804 -2.01 -41.84 53.38
C LEU A 804 -0.50 -42.13 53.45
N LYS A 805 -0.09 -43.33 53.89
CA LYS A 805 1.32 -43.75 53.85
C LYS A 805 1.85 -43.86 52.42
N CYS A 806 1.06 -44.39 51.48
CA CYS A 806 1.40 -44.40 50.05
C CYS A 806 1.57 -42.97 49.53
N LEU A 807 0.61 -42.09 49.81
CA LEU A 807 0.67 -40.68 49.42
C LEU A 807 1.84 -39.93 50.07
N VAL A 808 2.15 -40.22 51.34
CA VAL A 808 3.31 -39.66 52.04
C VAL A 808 4.61 -40.24 51.47
N SER A 809 4.65 -41.51 51.06
CA SER A 809 5.82 -42.08 50.37
C SER A 809 5.98 -41.54 48.95
N GLU A 810 4.89 -41.29 48.23
CA GLU A 810 4.89 -40.63 46.92
C GLU A 810 5.34 -39.18 47.05
N LEU A 811 4.85 -38.47 48.07
CA LEU A 811 5.27 -37.10 48.38
C LEU A 811 6.74 -37.06 48.81
N ASN A 812 7.20 -37.98 49.66
CA ASN A 812 8.60 -38.08 50.05
C ASN A 812 9.50 -38.48 48.86
N MET A 813 9.02 -39.31 47.94
CA MET A 813 9.76 -39.65 46.72
C MET A 813 9.82 -38.45 45.77
N ALA A 814 8.73 -37.68 45.64
CA ALA A 814 8.70 -36.46 44.86
C ALA A 814 9.58 -35.37 45.48
N GLU A 815 9.59 -35.22 46.81
CA GLU A 815 10.49 -34.32 47.54
C GLU A 815 11.94 -34.78 47.45
N TYR A 816 12.21 -36.08 47.48
CA TYR A 816 13.53 -36.65 47.29
C TYR A 816 14.02 -36.40 45.85
N GLN A 817 13.18 -36.63 44.84
CA GLN A 817 13.49 -36.31 43.44
C GLN A 817 13.69 -34.81 43.25
N ALA A 818 12.86 -33.95 43.85
CA ALA A 818 13.05 -32.50 43.83
C ALA A 818 14.36 -32.08 44.50
N ASN A 819 14.76 -32.72 45.60
CA ASN A 819 16.05 -32.50 46.25
C ASN A 819 17.22 -33.05 45.43
N GLU A 820 17.09 -34.20 44.76
CA GLU A 820 18.10 -34.71 43.82
C GLU A 820 18.23 -33.78 42.60
N TYR A 821 17.12 -33.23 42.11
CA TYR A 821 17.15 -32.20 41.09
C TYR A 821 17.81 -30.93 41.61
N LYS A 822 17.54 -30.52 42.85
CA LYS A 822 18.19 -29.36 43.45
C LYS A 822 19.69 -29.56 43.64
N VAL A 823 20.11 -30.74 44.11
CA VAL A 823 21.53 -31.11 44.26
C VAL A 823 22.21 -31.28 42.91
N SER A 824 21.55 -31.85 41.90
CA SER A 824 22.10 -31.98 40.56
C SER A 824 22.18 -30.62 39.86
N LEU A 825 21.20 -29.74 40.06
CA LEU A 825 21.24 -28.37 39.58
C LEU A 825 22.35 -27.58 40.28
N GLN A 826 22.59 -27.82 41.57
CA GLN A 826 23.70 -27.23 42.31
C GLN A 826 25.06 -27.77 41.84
N LYS A 827 25.17 -29.08 41.56
CA LYS A 827 26.35 -29.68 40.93
C LYS A 827 26.61 -29.12 39.53
N VAL A 828 25.58 -28.99 38.70
CA VAL A 828 25.67 -28.38 37.36
C VAL A 828 26.02 -26.90 37.48
N THR A 829 25.52 -26.20 38.49
CA THR A 829 25.89 -24.80 38.76
C THR A 829 27.34 -24.69 39.21
N ASP A 830 27.82 -25.60 40.04
CA ASP A 830 29.22 -25.68 40.47
C ASP A 830 30.15 -26.09 39.32
N GLU A 831 29.73 -27.03 38.47
CA GLU A 831 30.42 -27.40 37.23
C GLU A 831 30.44 -26.25 36.22
N LEU A 832 29.35 -25.50 36.09
CA LEU A 832 29.27 -24.27 35.29
C LEU A 832 30.20 -23.19 35.87
N ASN A 833 30.32 -23.09 37.19
CA ASN A 833 31.24 -22.15 37.84
C ASN A 833 32.70 -22.58 37.66
N VAL A 834 33.00 -23.88 37.72
CA VAL A 834 34.32 -24.44 37.39
C VAL A 834 34.62 -24.25 35.91
N PHE A 835 33.64 -24.45 35.03
CA PHE A 835 33.76 -24.23 33.59
C PHE A 835 33.95 -22.75 33.28
N LYS A 836 33.21 -21.84 33.90
CA LYS A 836 33.44 -20.38 33.81
C LYS A 836 34.84 -20.00 34.29
N LYS A 837 35.33 -20.60 35.38
CA LYS A 837 36.72 -20.40 35.83
C LYS A 837 37.74 -20.93 34.83
N ARG A 838 37.52 -22.11 34.23
CA ARG A 838 38.37 -22.68 33.18
C ARG A 838 38.34 -21.85 31.90
N TYR A 839 37.15 -21.45 31.46
CA TYR A 839 36.95 -20.59 30.30
C TYR A 839 37.58 -19.22 30.48
N LEU A 840 37.47 -18.59 31.66
CA LEU A 840 38.18 -17.34 31.95
C LEU A 840 39.70 -17.53 32.04
N ALA A 841 40.18 -18.68 32.51
CA ALA A 841 41.60 -19.02 32.50
C ALA A 841 42.13 -19.28 31.07
N ASP A 842 41.35 -19.94 30.24
CA ASP A 842 41.67 -20.20 28.83
C ASP A 842 41.55 -18.92 27.98
N LYS A 843 40.59 -18.04 28.29
CA LYS A 843 40.50 -16.69 27.71
C LYS A 843 41.70 -15.83 28.13
N LYS A 844 42.14 -15.89 29.39
CA LYS A 844 43.42 -15.25 29.81
C LYS A 844 44.65 -15.86 29.14
N LYS A 845 44.66 -17.18 28.87
CA LYS A 845 45.72 -17.82 28.08
C LYS A 845 45.68 -17.41 26.61
N GLN A 846 44.50 -17.25 26.01
CA GLN A 846 44.32 -16.78 24.64
C GLN A 846 44.65 -15.29 24.50
N GLU A 847 44.28 -14.44 25.47
CA GLU A 847 44.72 -13.03 25.52
C GLU A 847 46.24 -12.94 25.77
N GLY A 848 46.82 -13.85 26.56
CA GLY A 848 48.27 -13.97 26.73
C GLY A 848 49.03 -14.56 25.53
N GLN A 849 48.35 -15.33 24.66
CA GLN A 849 48.90 -15.84 23.40
C GLN A 849 48.70 -14.87 22.23
N SER A 850 47.64 -14.04 22.27
CA SER A 850 47.41 -12.92 21.34
C SER A 850 48.32 -11.71 21.60
N MET A 851 48.93 -11.62 22.79
CA MET A 851 49.96 -10.64 23.16
C MET A 851 51.41 -11.18 23.02
N LYS A 852 51.60 -12.32 22.32
CA LYS A 852 52.92 -12.93 22.06
C LYS A 852 53.24 -13.17 20.58
N SER A 853 52.51 -12.51 19.67
CA SER A 853 52.79 -12.46 18.23
C SER A 853 53.01 -11.04 17.70
N SER A 854 53.62 -10.17 18.51
CA SER A 854 54.29 -8.94 18.08
C SER A 854 55.36 -8.56 19.12
N ALA A 855 56.55 -8.21 18.64
CA ALA A 855 57.79 -7.86 19.36
C ALA A 855 58.65 -9.03 19.86
N GLY A 856 59.55 -9.50 18.98
CA GLY A 856 60.86 -9.98 19.41
C GLY A 856 61.85 -8.81 19.51
N LYS A 857 62.52 -8.68 20.65
CA LYS A 857 63.98 -8.53 20.80
C LYS A 857 64.37 -8.20 22.25
N GLU A 858 65.40 -8.90 22.67
CA GLU A 858 66.42 -8.52 23.66
C GLU A 858 66.12 -8.52 25.16
N ASP A 859 66.87 -9.43 25.79
CA ASP A 859 67.71 -9.24 26.95
C ASP A 859 67.30 -9.67 28.38
N LYS A 860 68.32 -10.31 28.94
CA LYS A 860 68.49 -10.90 30.25
C LYS A 860 68.28 -9.88 31.38
N ALA A 861 67.83 -10.44 32.51
CA ALA A 861 68.40 -10.26 33.86
C ALA A 861 67.54 -9.53 34.91
N ILE A 862 67.37 -10.24 36.04
CA ILE A 862 67.43 -9.78 37.45
C ILE A 862 66.15 -9.23 38.14
N SER A 863 65.72 -10.02 39.14
CA SER A 863 65.39 -9.70 40.56
C SER A 863 64.77 -8.35 40.95
N ASN A 864 63.59 -8.39 41.60
CA ASN A 864 63.29 -7.92 42.99
C ASN A 864 61.76 -7.79 43.17
N GLN A 865 61.15 -8.51 44.13
CA GLN A 865 60.86 -8.13 45.53
C GLN A 865 59.88 -6.96 45.73
N GLY A 866 58.85 -7.23 46.55
CA GLY A 866 57.86 -6.27 47.09
C GLY A 866 56.44 -6.86 47.08
N GLN A 867 56.04 -7.70 48.04
CA GLN A 867 55.25 -7.33 49.25
C GLN A 867 54.05 -6.42 48.90
N THR A 868 52.78 -6.75 49.16
CA THR A 868 52.18 -7.21 50.43
C THR A 868 50.77 -7.80 50.17
N LYS A 869 50.46 -8.95 50.78
CA LYS A 869 49.10 -9.50 50.87
C LYS A 869 48.46 -9.05 52.19
N PHE A 870 47.29 -8.42 52.11
CA PHE A 870 46.38 -8.28 53.25
C PHE A 870 45.37 -9.42 53.23
N ALA A 871 45.10 -9.99 54.41
CA ALA A 871 44.20 -11.11 54.62
C ALA A 871 43.14 -10.74 55.65
N GLY A 872 41.92 -11.25 55.42
CA GLY A 872 41.02 -11.66 56.50
C GLY A 872 39.89 -10.69 56.87
N GLY A 873 38.67 -11.22 56.89
CA GLY A 873 37.50 -10.61 57.52
C GLY A 873 36.19 -11.11 56.91
N GLY A 874 35.47 -11.99 57.63
CA GLY A 874 34.24 -12.64 57.20
C GLY A 874 32.97 -12.18 57.93
N TYR A 875 31.82 -12.68 57.45
CA TYR A 875 30.46 -12.70 58.02
C TYR A 875 29.74 -11.33 58.17
N ARG A 876 28.42 -11.17 58.11
CA ARG A 876 27.26 -12.10 58.01
C ARG A 876 26.04 -11.34 57.46
N VAL A 877 25.14 -12.14 56.88
CA VAL A 877 23.73 -11.92 56.56
C VAL A 877 22.92 -11.40 57.75
N LYS A 878 21.97 -10.50 57.45
CA LYS A 878 20.57 -10.64 57.88
C LYS A 878 19.69 -10.65 56.63
#